data_AF-A0A1R2BNR6-F1
#
_entry.id   AF-A0A1R2BNR6-F1
#
_cell.length_a   1.000
_cell.length_b   1.000
_cell.length_c   1.000
_cell.angle_alpha   90.00
_cell.angle_beta   90.00
_cell.angle_gamma   90.00
#
_symmetry.space_group_name_H-M   'P 1'
#
loop_
_entity.id
_entity.type
_entity.pdbx_description
1 polymer ?
#
loop_
_entity_poly.entity_id
_entity_poly.type
_entity_poly.pdbx_seq_one_letter_code
_entity_poly.pdbx_strand_id
1 'polypeptide(L)'
;MEEKTIHILVVEDEPFQRLVITDILNILEYEATTVSNGFEAWDILNDRGDDFDLVLLDLVLPEMDGLELLAKLKESPTLKDKPVVMVSAHNEMDKIYACIDLGALDFLMKPIRPGAVKGVVSQIRSQPRNQQTESGTKAYEKIQHLGRGAYATVDLVKYKVTGEYRALKRINLQFLNEKERRNAENEAILMKVLVAPTIIQFYEQIVEEHYLIIAMEYAPHGALSERLQEMRNQGRRVSNENLLAWLSQILIALMVMHSKHILHRDLKTQNLFLSEHDIIKVGDLGIAKSLNSSMEMAQSVAGTPYNMAPEIIRGESYGPKTDIWSLGCVMYEIATFRRPFEAPDVQKLFDVILNKDYAPVPDYVDTNTKLLISQMLNKDPAKRPTVWDLANNPMIRDYIFSFIQANNCIDTIMPLFDNDPRYKKRGGSTVTTGVMPVSDISGLARSEMHLQDKKIGWFGKVYQRVFLGNDLINYLQTKLKYSIDQAKNSAQEMLEQGLITSVDKCTVFSMDHYFQFREDRSDVARNMIYLWNKEVRVPNIVAKNLIKMLNEIMAGQHYNAELIRAASEYRDFLKALVEIHRVEIRGLTRIEKIEFFLAVYQLMNAHQTIELGERKSGWFSNPADGFYYNIAYNNFTLYELKHGVLRGNRKPPGSYTRVFYSGDARNMLPNYNDPRILLVCRDFPSPLLSIIDFFGRSEELLDEKTEEFCNREVCLNLAIDELILPKVFQTYMYDFGNNEEQVLRWIWKYFTACKNSIEEVIHLVRKQKVYILYRDWD
;
A
#
# COMPACT_ATOMS: atom_id res chain seq x y z
N MET A 1 0.36 15.60 47.09
CA MET A 1 1.52 16.37 46.61
C MET A 1 1.06 17.06 45.35
N GLU A 2 1.15 18.37 45.27
CA GLU A 2 0.93 19.07 43.99
C GLU A 2 1.88 18.45 42.96
N GLU A 3 1.34 17.95 41.84
CA GLU A 3 2.19 17.44 40.76
C GLU A 3 3.07 18.58 40.26
N LYS A 4 4.39 18.41 40.35
CA LYS A 4 5.34 19.37 39.79
C LYS A 4 5.07 19.48 38.28
N THR A 5 4.71 20.67 37.82
CA THR A 5 4.55 20.98 36.39
C THR A 5 5.86 20.72 35.66
N ILE A 6 5.80 20.00 34.54
CA ILE A 6 6.97 19.65 33.72
C ILE A 6 7.32 20.85 32.86
N HIS A 7 8.58 21.28 32.88
CA HIS A 7 9.06 22.39 32.07
C HIS A 7 9.95 21.90 30.93
N ILE A 8 9.60 22.28 29.70
CA ILE A 8 10.20 21.76 28.47
C ILE A 8 10.85 22.92 27.69
N LEU A 9 12.11 22.74 27.31
CA LEU A 9 12.77 23.63 26.35
C LEU A 9 12.50 23.13 24.93
N VAL A 10 11.97 23.99 24.07
CA VAL A 10 11.74 23.72 22.64
C VAL A 10 12.75 24.49 21.80
N VAL A 11 13.56 23.78 21.02
CA VAL A 11 14.54 24.35 20.11
C VAL A 11 14.07 24.07 18.67
N GLU A 12 13.55 25.11 18.02
CA GLU A 12 12.92 25.02 16.68
C GLU A 12 13.11 26.36 15.99
N ASP A 13 13.62 26.39 14.75
CA ASP A 13 13.94 27.63 14.04
C ASP A 13 12.72 28.26 13.36
N GLU A 14 11.82 27.43 12.83
CA GLU A 14 10.65 27.88 12.10
C GLU A 14 9.55 28.42 13.05
N PRO A 15 9.16 29.71 12.94
CA PRO A 15 8.22 30.34 13.87
C PRO A 15 6.85 29.66 13.99
N PHE A 16 6.29 29.15 12.89
CA PHE A 16 4.99 28.50 12.90
C PHE A 16 5.03 27.13 13.58
N GLN A 17 6.05 26.31 13.31
CA GLN A 17 6.29 25.03 13.99
C GLN A 17 6.52 25.24 15.48
N ARG A 18 7.32 26.23 15.86
CA ARG A 18 7.58 26.57 17.27
C ARG A 18 6.28 26.95 17.99
N LEU A 19 5.39 27.69 17.33
CA LEU A 19 4.06 28.04 17.85
C LEU A 19 3.15 26.81 18.00
N VAL A 20 3.10 25.92 17.01
CA VAL A 20 2.32 24.68 17.05
C VAL A 20 2.78 23.74 18.17
N ILE A 21 4.10 23.58 18.35
CA ILE A 21 4.65 22.75 19.43
C ILE A 21 4.28 23.35 20.79
N THR A 22 4.40 24.67 20.94
CA THR A 22 4.02 25.39 22.17
C THR A 22 2.54 25.20 22.50
N ASP A 23 1.64 25.31 21.52
CA ASP A 23 0.21 25.07 21.71
C ASP A 23 -0.07 23.64 22.16
N ILE A 24 0.62 22.64 21.59
CA ILE A 24 0.51 21.24 22.01
C ILE A 24 0.94 21.08 23.47
N LEU A 25 2.07 21.66 23.87
CA LEU A 25 2.58 21.56 25.24
C LEU A 25 1.63 22.24 26.25
N ASN A 26 1.09 23.41 25.91
CA ASN A 26 0.10 24.12 26.72
C ASN A 26 -1.20 23.30 26.90
N ILE A 27 -1.69 22.64 25.84
CA ILE A 27 -2.86 21.74 25.92
C ILE A 27 -2.61 20.55 26.87
N LEU A 28 -1.35 20.14 27.01
CA LEU A 28 -0.95 19.05 27.91
C LEU A 28 -0.61 19.52 29.31
N GLU A 29 -0.83 20.80 29.62
CA GLU A 29 -0.53 21.43 30.92
C GLU A 29 0.97 21.36 31.27
N TYR A 30 1.84 21.40 30.26
CA TYR A 30 3.29 21.54 30.42
C TYR A 30 3.72 22.98 30.18
N GLU A 31 4.73 23.43 30.91
CA GLU A 31 5.33 24.74 30.70
C GLU A 31 6.36 24.63 29.56
N ALA A 32 6.41 25.62 28.68
CA ALA A 32 7.29 25.61 27.52
C ALA A 32 8.07 26.92 27.38
N THR A 33 9.40 26.82 27.33
CA THR A 33 10.28 27.90 26.89
C THR A 33 10.78 27.57 25.48
N THR A 34 10.83 28.55 24.59
CA THR A 34 11.21 28.32 23.19
C THR A 34 12.39 29.17 22.77
N VAL A 35 13.31 28.60 21.99
CA VAL A 35 14.45 29.29 21.38
C VAL A 35 14.54 28.94 19.89
N SER A 36 15.24 29.76 19.11
CA SER A 36 15.18 29.70 17.64
C SER A 36 16.39 29.06 16.96
N ASN A 37 17.45 28.74 17.70
CA ASN A 37 18.67 28.16 17.16
C ASN A 37 19.47 27.43 18.24
N GLY A 38 20.48 26.66 17.80
CA GLY A 38 21.29 25.84 18.71
C GLY A 38 22.17 26.65 19.67
N PHE A 39 22.58 27.87 19.30
CA PHE A 39 23.39 28.74 20.17
C PHE A 39 22.59 29.30 21.35
N GLU A 40 21.37 29.80 21.10
CA GLU A 40 20.45 30.24 22.16
C GLU A 40 20.10 29.09 23.12
N ALA A 41 19.89 27.89 22.59
CA ALA A 41 19.65 26.70 23.38
C ALA A 41 20.85 26.34 24.27
N TRP A 42 22.08 26.46 23.75
CA TRP A 42 23.29 26.21 24.51
C TRP A 42 23.47 27.22 25.65
N ASP A 43 23.25 28.51 25.39
CA ASP A 43 23.40 29.56 26.39
C ASP A 43 22.36 29.41 27.51
N ILE A 44 21.09 29.16 27.18
CA ILE A 44 20.02 29.02 28.19
C ILE A 44 20.18 27.75 29.03
N LEU A 45 20.66 26.64 28.44
CA LEU A 45 20.91 25.40 29.18
C LEU A 45 22.14 25.52 30.09
N ASN A 46 23.14 26.33 29.76
CA ASN A 46 24.28 26.56 30.67
C ASN A 46 23.96 27.56 31.79
N ASP A 47 23.11 28.56 31.54
CA ASP A 47 22.68 29.51 32.59
C ASP A 47 21.67 28.85 33.54
N ARG A 48 20.68 28.11 33.01
CA ARG A 48 19.49 27.64 33.75
C ARG A 48 19.06 26.21 33.39
N GLY A 49 20.00 25.33 33.06
CA GLY A 49 19.68 23.97 32.60
C GLY A 49 18.84 23.15 33.58
N ASP A 50 18.93 23.41 34.89
CA ASP A 50 18.14 22.73 35.92
C ASP A 50 16.65 23.13 35.93
N ASP A 51 16.30 24.25 35.29
CA ASP A 51 14.91 24.70 35.15
C ASP A 51 14.12 23.83 34.16
N PHE A 52 14.78 23.04 33.32
CA PHE A 52 14.16 22.22 32.29
C PHE A 52 14.25 20.73 32.62
N ASP A 53 13.11 20.04 32.56
CA ASP A 53 13.03 18.58 32.77
C ASP A 53 13.27 17.80 31.46
N LEU A 54 13.02 18.41 30.30
CA LEU A 54 13.18 17.81 28.96
C LEU A 54 13.55 18.88 27.92
N VAL A 55 14.37 18.50 26.94
CA VAL A 55 14.65 19.29 25.73
C VAL A 55 14.03 18.60 24.51
N LEU A 56 13.14 19.30 23.80
CA LEU A 56 12.68 18.94 22.45
C LEU A 56 13.56 19.67 21.44
N LEU A 57 14.35 18.92 20.69
CA LEU A 57 15.41 19.46 19.83
C LEU A 57 15.16 19.14 18.37
N ASP A 58 14.87 20.15 17.54
CA ASP A 58 14.83 19.94 16.10
C ASP A 58 16.19 19.49 15.56
N LEU A 59 16.17 18.51 14.66
CA LEU A 59 17.37 17.95 14.06
C LEU A 59 18.01 18.94 13.07
N VAL A 60 17.20 19.72 12.36
CA VAL A 60 17.66 20.72 11.39
C VAL A 60 17.51 22.11 12.01
N LEU A 61 18.63 22.71 12.39
CA LEU A 61 18.66 24.08 12.92
C LEU A 61 19.71 24.89 12.14
N PRO A 62 19.52 26.22 12.02
CA PRO A 62 20.49 27.09 11.40
C PRO A 62 21.73 27.25 12.28
N GLU A 63 22.88 27.40 11.62
CA GLU A 63 24.22 27.62 12.20
C GLU A 63 24.79 26.43 13.00
N MET A 64 24.09 25.98 14.05
CA MET A 64 24.40 24.77 14.82
C MET A 64 23.21 23.81 14.74
N ASP A 65 23.40 22.66 14.08
CA ASP A 65 22.34 21.67 13.92
C ASP A 65 22.05 20.88 15.20
N GLY A 66 20.93 20.17 15.24
CA GLY A 66 20.49 19.46 16.44
C GLY A 66 21.42 18.32 16.86
N LEU A 67 22.13 17.70 15.92
CA LEU A 67 23.09 16.63 16.22
C LEU A 67 24.35 17.22 16.87
N GLU A 68 24.84 18.37 16.36
CA GLU A 68 25.98 19.08 16.92
C GLU A 68 25.67 19.61 18.33
N LEU A 69 24.48 20.18 18.55
CA LEU A 69 24.06 20.60 19.89
C LEU A 69 23.94 19.40 20.85
N LEU A 70 23.35 18.28 20.41
CA LEU A 70 23.25 17.07 21.23
C LEU A 70 24.64 16.56 21.65
N ALA A 71 25.60 16.51 20.72
CA ALA A 71 26.98 16.12 21.03
C ALA A 71 27.57 16.98 22.15
N LYS A 72 27.44 18.31 22.04
CA LYS A 72 27.92 19.25 23.06
C LYS A 72 27.23 19.06 24.42
N LEU A 73 25.93 18.80 24.43
CA LEU A 73 25.19 18.51 25.67
C LEU A 73 25.71 17.25 26.34
N LYS A 74 26.00 16.19 25.58
CA LYS A 74 26.49 14.91 26.09
C LYS A 74 27.94 14.92 26.53
N GLU A 75 28.75 15.82 25.99
CA GLU A 75 30.12 16.07 26.47
C GLU A 75 30.17 16.99 27.70
N SER A 76 29.11 17.75 27.99
CA SER A 76 29.06 18.67 29.12
C SER A 76 29.03 17.94 30.48
N PRO A 77 29.91 18.29 31.43
CA PRO A 77 29.91 17.68 32.77
C PRO A 77 28.60 17.87 33.54
N THR A 78 27.88 18.96 33.26
CA THR A 78 26.66 19.36 33.97
C THR A 78 25.38 19.02 33.20
N LEU A 79 25.43 18.90 31.87
CA LEU A 79 24.24 18.71 31.01
C LEU A 79 24.13 17.31 30.38
N LYS A 80 25.14 16.45 30.49
CA LYS A 80 25.15 15.11 29.84
C LYS A 80 23.93 14.25 30.15
N ASP A 81 23.41 14.35 31.36
CA ASP A 81 22.29 13.56 31.86
C ASP A 81 20.93 14.20 31.55
N LYS A 82 20.91 15.38 30.92
CA LYS A 82 19.67 16.03 30.52
C LYS A 82 18.93 15.17 29.47
N PRO A 83 17.64 14.86 29.68
CA PRO A 83 16.83 14.18 28.67
C PRO A 83 16.68 15.05 27.44
N VAL A 84 17.09 14.53 26.28
CA VAL A 84 16.94 15.20 24.98
C VAL A 84 16.18 14.27 24.06
N VAL A 85 15.15 14.79 23.41
CA VAL A 85 14.31 14.07 22.46
C VAL A 85 14.39 14.79 21.13
N MET A 86 14.83 14.08 20.11
CA MET A 86 15.01 14.65 18.79
C MET A 86 13.67 14.82 18.09
N VAL A 87 13.42 15.97 17.48
CA VAL A 87 12.25 16.20 16.64
C VAL A 87 12.71 16.17 15.19
N SER A 88 12.12 15.30 14.36
CA SER A 88 12.66 15.02 13.02
C SER A 88 11.58 14.62 12.00
N ALA A 89 11.88 14.75 10.70
CA ALA A 89 11.02 14.35 9.58
C ALA A 89 11.25 12.89 9.13
N HIS A 90 10.34 12.33 8.32
CA HIS A 90 10.28 10.88 8.03
C HIS A 90 11.43 10.27 7.23
N ASN A 91 12.35 11.08 6.71
CA ASN A 91 13.46 10.66 5.87
C ASN A 91 14.83 10.76 6.56
N GLU A 92 14.89 10.98 7.87
CA GLU A 92 16.14 11.24 8.60
C GLU A 92 16.56 10.08 9.54
N MET A 93 16.09 8.86 9.28
CA MET A 93 16.29 7.69 10.14
C MET A 93 17.76 7.41 10.47
N ASP A 94 18.69 7.56 9.50
CA ASP A 94 20.12 7.36 9.74
C ASP A 94 20.70 8.38 10.75
N LYS A 95 20.21 9.63 10.71
CA LYS A 95 20.58 10.66 11.68
C LYS A 95 19.90 10.45 13.03
N ILE A 96 18.66 9.94 13.04
CA ILE A 96 17.96 9.54 14.26
C ILE A 96 18.75 8.43 14.97
N TYR A 97 19.22 7.41 14.24
CA TYR A 97 20.08 6.36 14.80
C TYR A 97 21.36 6.94 15.40
N ALA A 98 22.03 7.84 14.68
CA ALA A 98 23.21 8.53 15.21
C ALA A 98 22.90 9.32 16.49
N CYS A 99 21.74 9.97 16.59
CA CYS A 99 21.33 10.69 17.80
C CYS A 99 21.06 9.75 18.99
N ILE A 100 20.41 8.61 18.75
CA ILE A 100 20.15 7.60 19.79
C ILE A 100 21.47 6.99 20.29
N ASP A 101 22.38 6.64 19.38
CA ASP A 101 23.72 6.14 19.73
C ASP A 101 24.54 7.17 20.51
N LEU A 102 24.34 8.46 20.22
CA LEU A 102 24.97 9.59 20.92
C LEU A 102 24.33 9.88 22.29
N GLY A 103 23.20 9.25 22.63
CA GLY A 103 22.56 9.34 23.94
C GLY A 103 21.29 10.20 24.01
N ALA A 104 20.62 10.47 22.88
CA ALA A 104 19.25 10.96 22.89
C ALA A 104 18.30 9.93 23.54
N LEU A 105 17.31 10.42 24.27
CA LEU A 105 16.35 9.57 24.99
C LEU A 105 15.38 8.86 24.03
N ASP A 106 14.86 9.61 23.07
CA ASP A 106 13.91 9.13 22.06
C ASP A 106 13.83 10.15 20.90
N PHE A 107 12.94 9.91 19.95
CA PHE A 107 12.61 10.87 18.89
C PHE A 107 11.10 11.04 18.68
N LEU A 108 10.70 12.22 18.21
CA LEU A 108 9.34 12.56 17.83
C LEU A 108 9.29 12.92 16.35
N MET A 109 8.33 12.31 15.65
CA MET A 109 8.13 12.51 14.22
C MET A 109 7.23 13.73 13.97
N LYS A 110 7.68 14.67 13.15
CA LYS A 110 6.85 15.79 12.68
C LYS A 110 5.76 15.29 11.71
N PRO A 111 4.48 15.72 11.83
CA PRO A 111 3.95 16.65 12.84
C PRO A 111 3.80 15.98 14.22
N ILE A 112 4.27 16.67 15.26
CA ILE A 112 4.26 16.17 16.64
C ILE A 112 2.81 15.96 17.10
N ARG A 113 2.52 14.78 17.66
CA ARG A 113 1.19 14.46 18.20
C ARG A 113 1.20 14.53 19.74
N PRO A 114 0.15 15.06 20.38
CA PRO A 114 0.11 15.18 21.84
C PRO A 114 0.33 13.86 22.60
N GLY A 115 -0.20 12.75 22.08
CA GLY A 115 -0.02 11.42 22.68
C GLY A 115 1.43 10.92 22.69
N ALA A 116 2.23 11.31 21.68
CA ALA A 116 3.64 10.95 21.61
C ALA A 116 4.46 11.70 22.67
N VAL A 117 4.18 13.00 22.85
CA VAL A 117 4.80 13.81 23.91
C VAL A 117 4.45 13.26 25.30
N LYS A 118 3.18 12.91 25.54
CA LYS A 118 2.75 12.27 26.80
C LYS A 118 3.48 10.96 27.09
N GLY A 119 3.71 10.13 26.07
CA GLY A 119 4.46 8.88 26.20
C GLY A 119 5.89 9.10 26.67
N VAL A 120 6.59 10.06 26.06
CA VAL A 120 7.96 10.42 26.41
C VAL A 120 8.04 11.03 27.82
N VAL A 121 7.12 11.95 28.16
CA VAL A 121 7.06 12.53 29.52
C VAL A 121 6.72 11.46 30.57
N SER A 122 5.86 10.49 30.24
CA SER A 122 5.58 9.35 31.13
C SER A 122 6.81 8.48 31.36
N GLN A 123 7.69 8.33 30.37
CA GLN A 123 8.96 7.60 30.51
C GLN A 123 9.95 8.33 31.42
N ILE A 124 9.97 9.67 31.37
CA ILE A 124 10.77 10.50 32.29
C ILE A 124 10.20 10.41 33.72
N ARG A 125 8.86 10.44 33.86
CA ARG A 125 8.18 10.28 35.16
C ARG A 125 8.35 8.88 35.76
N SER A 126 8.52 7.84 34.94
CA SER A 126 8.65 6.44 35.39
C SER A 126 10.09 5.99 35.65
N GLN A 127 11.10 6.80 35.31
CA GLN A 127 12.47 6.54 35.74
C GLN A 127 12.59 6.79 37.26
N PRO A 128 12.92 5.76 38.07
CA PRO A 128 13.20 5.99 39.47
C PRO A 128 14.54 6.72 39.58
N ARG A 129 14.52 7.95 40.09
CA ARG A 129 15.74 8.62 40.56
C ARG A 129 16.35 7.75 41.66
N ASN A 130 17.48 7.11 41.33
CA ASN A 130 18.40 6.41 42.23
C ASN A 130 17.83 5.27 43.09
N GLN A 131 17.66 4.06 42.54
CA GLN A 131 17.86 2.80 43.29
C GLN A 131 18.52 1.73 42.40
N GLN A 132 19.59 1.11 42.89
CA GLN A 132 20.34 0.04 42.22
C GLN A 132 19.46 -1.20 42.01
N THR A 133 18.83 -1.35 40.84
CA THR A 133 18.14 -2.59 40.45
C THR A 133 19.08 -3.51 39.68
N GLU A 134 19.05 -4.82 40.00
CA GLU A 134 19.72 -5.86 39.22
C GLU A 134 19.30 -5.76 37.75
N SER A 135 20.26 -5.62 36.82
CA SER A 135 20.02 -5.51 35.38
C SER A 135 20.35 -6.82 34.65
N GLY A 136 19.81 -6.99 33.44
CA GLY A 136 20.02 -8.18 32.61
C GLY A 136 19.24 -9.40 33.09
N THR A 137 19.72 -10.62 32.79
CA THR A 137 19.00 -11.86 33.15
C THR A 137 18.83 -12.06 34.65
N LYS A 138 19.64 -11.38 35.48
CA LYS A 138 19.51 -11.40 36.95
C LYS A 138 18.19 -10.82 37.45
N ALA A 139 17.53 -9.97 36.67
CA ALA A 139 16.20 -9.44 36.98
C ALA A 139 15.09 -10.51 36.89
N TYR A 140 15.40 -11.71 36.40
CA TYR A 140 14.45 -12.80 36.14
C TYR A 140 14.75 -14.06 36.94
N GLU A 141 13.72 -14.64 37.54
CA GLU A 141 13.78 -15.94 38.22
C GLU A 141 13.15 -17.01 37.33
N LYS A 142 13.90 -18.07 36.99
CA LYS A 142 13.38 -19.17 36.17
C LYS A 142 12.42 -20.04 36.96
N ILE A 143 11.22 -20.28 36.41
CA ILE A 143 10.15 -21.08 37.03
C ILE A 143 10.06 -22.46 36.37
N GLN A 144 9.89 -22.49 35.05
CA GLN A 144 9.65 -23.72 34.31
C GLN A 144 10.21 -23.63 32.89
N HIS A 145 10.63 -24.76 32.32
CA HIS A 145 10.94 -24.85 30.90
C HIS A 145 9.66 -25.06 30.09
N LEU A 146 9.39 -24.18 29.12
CA LEU A 146 8.17 -24.22 28.29
C LEU A 146 8.39 -24.97 26.98
N GLY A 147 9.56 -24.82 26.35
CA GLY A 147 9.84 -25.50 25.09
C GLY A 147 11.25 -25.28 24.55
N ARG A 148 11.66 -26.17 23.64
CA ARG A 148 12.97 -26.14 22.98
C ARG A 148 12.81 -26.26 21.47
N GLY A 149 13.31 -25.26 20.74
CA GLY A 149 13.48 -25.27 19.29
C GLY A 149 14.90 -25.68 18.88
N ALA A 150 15.20 -25.58 17.58
CA ALA A 150 16.50 -25.95 17.02
C ALA A 150 17.67 -25.12 17.58
N TYR A 151 17.47 -23.81 17.76
CA TYR A 151 18.50 -22.86 18.21
C TYR A 151 18.07 -22.01 19.42
N ALA A 152 16.88 -22.27 19.96
CA ALA A 152 16.29 -21.47 21.02
C ALA A 152 15.61 -22.32 22.11
N THR A 153 15.63 -21.83 23.33
CA THR A 153 14.86 -22.38 24.47
C THR A 153 13.95 -21.30 25.03
N VAL A 154 12.72 -21.68 25.38
CA VAL A 154 11.75 -20.79 26.01
C VAL A 154 11.53 -21.26 27.44
N ASP A 155 11.75 -20.36 28.39
CA ASP A 155 11.52 -20.60 29.81
C ASP A 155 10.45 -19.64 30.34
N LEU A 156 9.54 -20.14 31.16
CA LEU A 156 8.70 -19.34 32.03
C LEU A 156 9.55 -18.76 33.14
N VAL A 157 9.48 -17.46 33.31
CA VAL A 157 10.21 -16.73 34.35
C VAL A 157 9.28 -15.82 35.12
N LYS A 158 9.71 -15.42 36.31
CA LYS A 158 9.11 -14.36 37.11
C LYS A 158 10.03 -13.15 37.09
N TYR A 159 9.52 -12.00 36.66
CA TYR A 159 10.25 -10.73 36.72
C TYR A 159 10.29 -10.27 38.17
N LYS A 160 11.47 -10.21 38.78
CA LYS A 160 11.61 -10.03 40.23
C LYS A 160 11.04 -8.70 40.74
N VAL A 161 11.11 -7.65 39.92
CA VAL A 161 10.69 -6.29 40.30
C VAL A 161 9.17 -6.19 40.47
N THR A 162 8.39 -6.72 39.53
CA THR A 162 6.91 -6.63 39.56
C THR A 162 6.24 -7.92 40.03
N GLY A 163 6.96 -9.04 40.02
CA GLY A 163 6.42 -10.37 40.29
C GLY A 163 5.65 -10.99 39.12
N GLU A 164 5.59 -10.33 37.96
CA GLU A 164 4.87 -10.80 36.77
C GLU A 164 5.53 -12.01 36.12
N TYR A 165 4.71 -12.92 35.60
CA TYR A 165 5.18 -14.03 34.77
C TYR A 165 5.44 -13.58 33.33
N ARG A 166 6.58 -13.98 32.77
CA ARG A 166 7.00 -13.68 31.40
C ARG A 166 7.64 -14.91 30.76
N ALA A 167 7.71 -14.92 29.44
CA ALA A 167 8.48 -15.92 28.70
C ALA A 167 9.84 -15.33 28.29
N LEU A 168 10.94 -16.05 28.59
CA LEU A 168 12.27 -15.73 28.06
C LEU A 168 12.63 -16.70 26.94
N LYS A 169 12.72 -16.18 25.73
CA LYS A 169 13.27 -16.90 24.57
C LYS A 169 14.77 -16.63 24.51
N ARG A 170 15.58 -17.66 24.79
CA ARG A 170 17.05 -17.60 24.70
C ARG A 170 17.49 -18.21 23.39
N ILE A 171 18.19 -17.44 22.57
CA ILE A 171 18.70 -17.85 21.27
C ILE A 171 20.23 -17.91 21.36
N ASN A 172 20.82 -19.06 21.05
CA ASN A 172 22.27 -19.21 21.07
C ASN A 172 22.87 -18.71 19.73
N LEU A 173 23.57 -17.58 19.77
CA LEU A 173 24.19 -16.92 18.63
C LEU A 173 25.47 -17.62 18.15
N GLN A 174 26.12 -18.45 18.97
CA GLN A 174 27.39 -19.09 18.63
C GLN A 174 27.25 -20.11 17.49
N PHE A 175 26.08 -20.73 17.37
CA PHE A 175 25.77 -21.72 16.34
C PHE A 175 25.05 -21.11 15.13
N LEU A 176 24.85 -19.78 15.13
CA LEU A 176 24.23 -19.06 14.03
C LEU A 176 25.30 -18.49 13.11
N ASN A 177 25.12 -18.65 11.81
CA ASN A 177 25.88 -17.87 10.84
C ASN A 177 25.42 -16.39 10.87
N GLU A 178 26.17 -15.51 10.21
CA GLU A 178 25.91 -14.06 10.22
C GLU A 178 24.49 -13.70 9.72
N LYS A 179 23.94 -14.47 8.78
CA LYS A 179 22.58 -14.29 8.25
C LYS A 179 21.54 -14.68 9.30
N GLU A 180 21.72 -15.82 9.95
CA GLU A 180 20.83 -16.32 11.00
C GLU A 180 20.85 -15.42 12.25
N ARG A 181 22.02 -14.86 12.60
CA ARG A 181 22.17 -13.89 13.68
C ARG A 181 21.39 -12.60 13.38
N ARG A 182 21.60 -12.00 12.19
CA ARG A 182 20.83 -10.82 11.75
C ARG A 182 19.33 -11.10 11.73
N ASN A 183 18.93 -12.30 11.35
CA ASN A 183 17.52 -12.69 11.37
C ASN A 183 16.94 -12.75 12.79
N ALA A 184 17.68 -13.28 13.76
CA ALA A 184 17.28 -13.30 15.16
C ALA A 184 17.19 -11.89 15.75
N GLU A 185 18.12 -11.00 15.41
CA GLU A 185 18.11 -9.58 15.81
C GLU A 185 16.92 -8.83 15.17
N ASN A 186 16.63 -9.08 13.89
CA ASN A 186 15.45 -8.52 13.20
C ASN A 186 14.12 -8.99 13.80
N GLU A 187 14.04 -10.25 14.25
CA GLU A 187 12.85 -10.76 14.94
C GLU A 187 12.55 -9.96 16.21
N ALA A 188 13.57 -9.68 17.03
CA ALA A 188 13.43 -8.88 18.25
C ALA A 188 12.98 -7.43 17.95
N ILE A 189 13.54 -6.81 16.92
CA ILE A 189 13.18 -5.45 16.48
C ILE A 189 11.71 -5.38 16.03
N LEU A 190 11.24 -6.39 15.29
CA LEU A 190 9.88 -6.41 14.78
C LEU A 190 8.85 -6.66 15.89
N MET A 191 9.18 -7.48 16.88
CA MET A 191 8.37 -7.64 18.09
C MET A 191 8.24 -6.31 18.87
N LYS A 192 9.29 -5.47 18.90
CA LYS A 192 9.26 -4.16 19.57
C LYS A 192 8.25 -3.18 18.95
N VAL A 193 8.04 -3.22 17.62
CA VAL A 193 7.19 -2.26 16.89
C VAL A 193 5.76 -2.74 16.63
N LEU A 194 5.48 -4.02 16.87
CA LEU A 194 4.17 -4.65 16.70
C LEU A 194 3.43 -4.73 18.04
N VAL A 195 2.82 -3.61 18.42
CA VAL A 195 2.03 -3.51 19.66
C VAL A 195 0.55 -3.59 19.32
N ALA A 196 -0.12 -4.66 19.75
CA ALA A 196 -1.57 -4.82 19.63
C ALA A 196 -2.11 -5.81 20.68
N PRO A 197 -3.38 -5.68 21.11
CA PRO A 197 -3.98 -6.59 22.10
C PRO A 197 -3.92 -8.07 21.71
N THR A 198 -3.91 -8.37 20.41
CA THR A 198 -3.93 -9.73 19.85
C THR A 198 -2.56 -10.23 19.37
N ILE A 199 -1.46 -9.53 19.70
CA ILE A 199 -0.07 -9.94 19.40
C ILE A 199 0.67 -10.14 20.73
N ILE A 200 1.56 -11.14 20.82
CA ILE A 200 2.42 -11.35 21.99
C ILE A 200 3.28 -10.10 22.24
N GLN A 201 3.12 -9.49 23.41
CA GLN A 201 3.83 -8.25 23.76
C GLN A 201 5.33 -8.49 23.97
N PHE A 202 6.16 -7.60 23.41
CA PHE A 202 7.58 -7.50 23.71
C PHE A 202 7.80 -6.63 24.96
N TYR A 203 8.70 -7.05 25.86
CA TYR A 203 9.12 -6.24 27.01
C TYR A 203 10.52 -5.68 26.83
N GLU A 204 11.52 -6.55 26.64
CA GLU A 204 12.91 -6.14 26.50
C GLU A 204 13.76 -7.18 25.78
N GLN A 205 14.95 -6.75 25.36
CA GLN A 205 15.99 -7.62 24.82
C GLN A 205 17.24 -7.50 25.69
N ILE A 206 17.89 -8.64 25.93
CA ILE A 206 19.12 -8.75 26.71
C ILE A 206 20.12 -9.50 25.84
N VAL A 207 21.32 -8.91 25.68
CA VAL A 207 22.44 -9.56 25.00
C VAL A 207 23.49 -9.91 26.04
N GLU A 208 23.72 -11.21 26.23
CA GLU A 208 24.69 -11.72 27.21
C GLU A 208 25.59 -12.76 26.53
N GLU A 209 26.90 -12.48 26.49
CA GLU A 209 27.91 -13.33 25.86
C GLU A 209 27.58 -13.72 24.41
N HIS A 210 27.10 -14.95 24.20
CA HIS A 210 26.70 -15.53 22.92
C HIS A 210 25.19 -15.77 22.83
N TYR A 211 24.39 -15.11 23.67
CA TYR A 211 22.94 -15.28 23.68
C TYR A 211 22.21 -13.97 23.41
N LEU A 212 21.21 -14.05 22.53
CA LEU A 212 20.15 -13.06 22.43
C LEU A 212 18.96 -13.58 23.24
N ILE A 213 18.53 -12.82 24.24
CA ILE A 213 17.45 -13.19 25.14
C ILE A 213 16.33 -12.18 24.99
N ILE A 214 15.13 -12.66 24.67
CA ILE A 214 13.96 -11.82 24.43
C ILE A 214 12.95 -12.10 25.54
N ALA A 215 12.56 -11.06 26.27
CA ALA A 215 11.48 -11.12 27.25
C ALA A 215 10.15 -10.72 26.61
N MET A 216 9.15 -11.61 26.71
CA MET A 216 7.85 -11.45 26.06
C MET A 216 6.69 -11.89 26.94
N GLU A 217 5.47 -11.56 26.53
CA GLU A 217 4.21 -11.96 27.19
C GLU A 217 4.11 -13.48 27.33
N TYR A 218 3.70 -13.92 28.52
CA TYR A 218 3.37 -15.32 28.77
C TYR A 218 1.85 -15.52 28.65
N ALA A 219 1.45 -16.48 27.83
CA ALA A 219 0.05 -16.86 27.61
C ALA A 219 -0.26 -18.17 28.38
N PRO A 220 -0.99 -18.10 29.51
CA PRO A 220 -1.09 -19.23 30.45
C PRO A 220 -1.93 -20.41 29.97
N HIS A 221 -2.84 -20.22 29.00
CA HIS A 221 -3.63 -21.31 28.42
C HIS A 221 -2.92 -22.01 27.24
N GLY A 222 -1.62 -21.72 27.05
CA GLY A 222 -0.79 -22.42 26.08
C GLY A 222 -1.20 -22.18 24.64
N ALA A 223 -0.81 -23.10 23.76
CA ALA A 223 -1.08 -23.00 22.34
C ALA A 223 -2.50 -23.45 22.00
N LEU A 224 -3.13 -22.78 21.02
CA LEU A 224 -4.47 -23.11 20.54
C LEU A 224 -4.56 -24.56 20.05
N SER A 225 -3.49 -25.10 19.47
CA SER A 225 -3.43 -26.51 19.07
C SER A 225 -3.66 -27.49 20.23
N GLU A 226 -3.14 -27.18 21.42
CA GLU A 226 -3.31 -28.02 22.62
C GLU A 226 -4.77 -27.97 23.07
N ARG A 227 -5.36 -26.76 23.07
CA ARG A 227 -6.76 -26.54 23.40
C ARG A 227 -7.72 -27.27 22.45
N LEU A 228 -7.46 -27.23 21.14
CA LEU A 228 -8.26 -27.95 20.15
C LEU A 228 -8.16 -29.47 20.34
N GLN A 229 -6.97 -29.98 20.69
CA GLN A 229 -6.77 -31.40 20.98
C GLN A 229 -7.54 -31.84 22.23
N GLU A 230 -7.54 -31.04 23.30
CA GLU A 230 -8.35 -31.30 24.50
C GLU A 230 -9.85 -31.35 24.17
N MET A 231 -10.36 -30.36 23.43
CA MET A 231 -11.77 -30.30 23.03
C MET A 231 -12.16 -31.53 22.20
N ARG A 232 -11.30 -31.92 21.25
CA ARG A 232 -11.48 -33.14 20.43
C ARG A 232 -11.55 -34.39 21.30
N ASN A 233 -10.64 -34.55 22.26
CA ASN A 233 -10.62 -35.71 23.18
C ASN A 233 -11.88 -35.78 24.04
N GLN A 234 -12.47 -34.63 24.38
CA GLN A 234 -13.73 -34.52 25.13
C GLN A 234 -14.98 -34.66 24.24
N GLY A 235 -14.81 -34.85 22.92
CA GLY A 235 -15.92 -34.89 21.96
C GLY A 235 -16.64 -33.54 21.80
N ARG A 236 -16.05 -32.44 22.28
CA ARG A 236 -16.61 -31.08 22.18
C ARG A 236 -16.21 -30.45 20.86
N ARG A 237 -17.08 -29.58 20.34
CA ARG A 237 -16.82 -28.79 19.13
C ARG A 237 -16.68 -27.32 19.48
N VAL A 238 -16.00 -26.56 18.63
CA VAL A 238 -15.96 -25.11 18.73
C VAL A 238 -17.31 -24.57 18.26
N SER A 239 -17.94 -23.71 19.07
CA SER A 239 -19.18 -23.04 18.66
C SER A 239 -18.90 -22.05 17.54
N ASN A 240 -19.92 -21.74 16.74
CA ASN A 240 -19.74 -20.80 15.65
C ASN A 240 -19.34 -19.39 16.14
N GLU A 241 -19.89 -18.98 17.27
CA GLU A 241 -19.56 -17.71 17.92
C GLU A 241 -18.08 -17.64 18.28
N ASN A 242 -17.53 -18.71 18.87
CA ASN A 242 -16.11 -18.77 19.22
C ASN A 242 -15.22 -18.82 17.97
N LEU A 243 -15.68 -19.48 16.91
CA LEU A 243 -14.96 -19.55 15.64
C LEU A 243 -14.81 -18.15 15.02
N LEU A 244 -15.89 -17.37 14.96
CA LEU A 244 -15.87 -16.00 14.43
C LEU A 244 -15.13 -15.03 15.36
N ALA A 245 -15.25 -15.21 16.68
CA ALA A 245 -14.49 -14.43 17.64
C ALA A 245 -12.98 -14.64 17.45
N TRP A 246 -12.52 -15.90 17.38
CA TRP A 246 -11.11 -16.20 17.12
C TRP A 246 -10.65 -15.70 15.75
N LEU A 247 -11.46 -15.87 14.69
CA LEU A 247 -11.17 -15.32 13.37
C LEU A 247 -10.97 -13.79 13.43
N SER A 248 -11.87 -13.07 14.11
CA SER A 248 -11.79 -11.60 14.22
C SER A 248 -10.52 -11.14 14.94
N GLN A 249 -10.10 -11.84 16.00
CA GLN A 249 -8.90 -11.50 16.77
C GLN A 249 -7.61 -11.78 15.97
N ILE A 250 -7.56 -12.89 15.23
CA ILE A 250 -6.45 -13.19 14.33
C ILE A 250 -6.40 -12.17 13.19
N LEU A 251 -7.54 -11.76 12.64
CA LEU A 251 -7.62 -10.71 11.62
C LEU A 251 -7.12 -9.36 12.15
N ILE A 252 -7.44 -8.98 13.39
CA ILE A 252 -6.91 -7.75 14.00
C ILE A 252 -5.37 -7.79 14.06
N ALA A 253 -4.78 -8.92 14.47
CA ALA A 253 -3.33 -9.08 14.50
C ALA A 253 -2.73 -8.94 13.09
N LEU A 254 -3.33 -9.59 12.09
CA LEU A 254 -2.89 -9.49 10.70
C LEU A 254 -3.10 -8.09 10.11
N MET A 255 -4.16 -7.35 10.47
CA MET A 255 -4.37 -5.96 10.04
C MET A 255 -3.24 -5.05 10.56
N VAL A 256 -2.84 -5.21 11.83
CA VAL A 256 -1.72 -4.47 12.41
C VAL A 256 -0.42 -4.79 11.67
N MET A 257 -0.12 -6.07 11.46
CA MET A 257 1.08 -6.50 10.73
C MET A 257 1.08 -5.99 9.28
N HIS A 258 -0.02 -6.18 8.54
CA HIS A 258 -0.13 -5.81 7.12
C HIS A 258 -0.16 -4.30 6.90
N SER A 259 -0.70 -3.51 7.85
CA SER A 259 -0.64 -2.03 7.81
C SER A 259 0.78 -1.47 7.89
N LYS A 260 1.69 -2.26 8.48
CA LYS A 260 3.13 -1.97 8.59
C LYS A 260 3.96 -2.74 7.54
N HIS A 261 3.30 -3.35 6.56
CA HIS A 261 3.90 -4.20 5.53
C HIS A 261 4.71 -5.41 6.06
N ILE A 262 4.35 -5.91 7.25
CA ILE A 262 4.96 -7.10 7.86
C ILE A 262 4.06 -8.32 7.58
N LEU A 263 4.66 -9.44 7.19
CA LEU A 263 3.97 -10.72 6.99
C LEU A 263 4.27 -11.67 8.15
N HIS A 264 3.31 -12.50 8.53
CA HIS A 264 3.51 -13.47 9.60
C HIS A 264 4.35 -14.69 9.15
N ARG A 265 4.05 -15.24 7.96
CA ARG A 265 4.78 -16.33 7.28
C ARG A 265 4.80 -17.72 7.93
N ASP A 266 4.50 -17.85 9.22
CA ASP A 266 4.38 -19.15 9.92
C ASP A 266 3.07 -19.26 10.72
N LEU A 267 1.95 -18.78 10.14
CA LEU A 267 0.67 -18.75 10.84
C LEU A 267 0.07 -20.16 10.98
N LYS A 268 -0.03 -20.65 12.21
CA LYS A 268 -0.53 -21.99 12.55
C LYS A 268 -1.04 -22.04 13.99
N THR A 269 -1.86 -23.04 14.31
CA THR A 269 -2.47 -23.20 15.64
C THR A 269 -1.46 -23.37 16.77
N GLN A 270 -0.21 -23.77 16.48
CA GLN A 270 0.88 -23.84 17.46
C GLN A 270 1.48 -22.46 17.80
N ASN A 271 1.33 -21.46 16.91
CA ASN A 271 1.85 -20.10 17.09
C ASN A 271 0.73 -19.11 17.50
N LEU A 272 -0.47 -19.62 17.78
CA LEU A 272 -1.59 -18.87 18.34
C LEU A 272 -1.74 -19.31 19.80
N PHE A 273 -1.65 -18.37 20.73
CA PHE A 273 -1.71 -18.65 22.16
C PHE A 273 -2.98 -18.09 22.77
N LEU A 274 -3.43 -18.67 23.87
CA LEU A 274 -4.57 -18.19 24.62
C LEU A 274 -4.10 -17.53 25.93
N SER A 275 -4.47 -16.26 26.09
CA SER A 275 -4.28 -15.55 27.35
C SER A 275 -5.23 -16.06 28.45
N GLU A 276 -5.06 -15.57 29.68
CA GLU A 276 -5.94 -15.90 30.82
C GLU A 276 -7.44 -15.59 30.56
N HIS A 277 -7.72 -14.62 29.70
CA HIS A 277 -9.07 -14.19 29.33
C HIS A 277 -9.55 -14.80 28.00
N ASP A 278 -8.92 -15.89 27.54
CA ASP A 278 -9.22 -16.56 26.27
C ASP A 278 -9.09 -15.67 25.01
N ILE A 279 -8.34 -14.57 25.11
CA ILE A 279 -7.94 -13.74 23.96
C ILE A 279 -6.80 -14.43 23.22
N ILE A 280 -6.93 -14.49 21.89
CA ILE A 280 -5.91 -14.97 20.97
C ILE A 280 -4.73 -14.00 20.94
N LYS A 281 -3.54 -14.54 21.18
CA LYS A 281 -2.25 -13.87 21.07
C LYS A 281 -1.45 -14.53 19.95
N VAL A 282 -1.26 -13.80 18.85
CA VAL A 282 -0.41 -14.23 17.75
C VAL A 282 1.05 -14.06 18.16
N GLY A 283 1.82 -15.16 18.17
CA GLY A 283 3.23 -15.18 18.56
C GLY A 283 4.13 -15.82 17.49
N ASP A 284 5.43 -15.87 17.76
CA ASP A 284 6.46 -16.40 16.85
C ASP A 284 6.35 -15.84 15.42
N LEU A 285 6.74 -14.56 15.28
CA LEU A 285 6.91 -13.92 13.98
C LEU A 285 7.94 -14.73 13.17
N GLY A 286 7.48 -15.42 12.12
CA GLY A 286 8.24 -16.44 11.36
C GLY A 286 9.39 -15.90 10.50
N ILE A 287 10.06 -14.84 10.94
CA ILE A 287 10.98 -14.02 10.16
C ILE A 287 12.39 -14.63 10.16
N ALA A 288 12.68 -15.53 11.12
CA ALA A 288 14.00 -16.14 11.27
C ALA A 288 14.38 -17.19 10.22
N LYS A 289 13.42 -17.71 9.43
CA LYS A 289 13.74 -18.69 8.39
C LYS A 289 14.07 -17.98 7.08
N SER A 290 15.34 -17.63 6.92
CA SER A 290 15.93 -17.38 5.61
C SER A 290 15.68 -18.61 4.74
N LEU A 291 14.77 -18.54 3.76
CA LEU A 291 14.42 -19.68 2.93
C LEU A 291 14.53 -19.28 1.48
N ASN A 292 15.61 -19.72 0.84
CA ASN A 292 15.93 -19.43 -0.54
C ASN A 292 15.37 -20.51 -1.49
N SER A 293 14.66 -21.53 -0.98
CA SER A 293 13.94 -22.49 -1.83
C SER A 293 12.77 -23.17 -1.10
N SER A 294 11.73 -23.55 -1.87
CA SER A 294 10.60 -24.38 -1.43
C SER A 294 11.04 -25.80 -0.98
N MET A 295 12.21 -26.26 -1.43
CA MET A 295 12.82 -27.56 -1.05
C MET A 295 13.56 -27.50 0.30
N GLU A 296 14.25 -26.39 0.62
CA GLU A 296 14.82 -26.13 1.97
C GLU A 296 13.72 -25.98 3.02
N MET A 297 12.55 -25.46 2.64
CA MET A 297 11.36 -25.35 3.51
C MET A 297 10.79 -26.73 3.90
N ALA A 298 10.99 -27.76 3.07
CA ALA A 298 10.62 -29.15 3.36
C ALA A 298 11.65 -29.89 4.24
N GLN A 299 12.92 -29.46 4.22
CA GLN A 299 14.02 -30.13 4.92
C GLN A 299 14.42 -29.46 6.25
N SER A 300 14.17 -28.15 6.42
CA SER A 300 14.56 -27.35 7.60
C SER A 300 13.52 -27.33 8.73
N VAL A 301 12.37 -27.97 8.55
CA VAL A 301 11.31 -28.03 9.54
C VAL A 301 11.26 -29.45 10.09
N ALA A 302 11.41 -29.59 11.41
CA ALA A 302 11.16 -30.83 12.15
C ALA A 302 9.66 -31.20 12.17
N GLY A 303 8.98 -31.09 11.01
CA GLY A 303 7.56 -31.28 10.82
C GLY A 303 7.15 -30.98 9.38
N THR A 304 6.17 -31.72 8.89
CA THR A 304 5.59 -31.56 7.57
C THR A 304 4.83 -30.21 7.49
N PRO A 305 5.02 -29.38 6.44
CA PRO A 305 4.53 -28.00 6.42
C PRO A 305 3.07 -27.86 5.93
N TYR A 306 2.11 -28.28 6.77
CA TYR A 306 0.68 -28.38 6.39
C TYR A 306 -0.04 -27.06 6.06
N ASN A 307 0.49 -25.91 6.50
CA ASN A 307 -0.14 -24.59 6.29
C ASN A 307 0.50 -23.81 5.12
N MET A 308 1.38 -24.45 4.36
CA MET A 308 2.07 -23.81 3.25
C MET A 308 1.09 -23.49 2.11
N ALA A 309 1.17 -22.27 1.59
CA ALA A 309 0.30 -21.83 0.51
C ALA A 309 0.76 -22.38 -0.86
N PRO A 310 -0.15 -22.64 -1.81
CA PRO A 310 0.16 -23.15 -3.14
C PRO A 310 1.23 -22.34 -3.87
N GLU A 311 1.17 -21.00 -3.76
CA GLU A 311 2.15 -20.09 -4.37
C GLU A 311 3.55 -20.26 -3.77
N ILE A 312 3.66 -20.58 -2.47
CA ILE A 312 4.95 -20.87 -1.83
C ILE A 312 5.51 -22.19 -2.39
N ILE A 313 4.67 -23.23 -2.50
CA ILE A 313 5.09 -24.55 -3.00
C ILE A 313 5.57 -24.44 -4.46
N ARG A 314 4.90 -23.62 -5.28
CA ARG A 314 5.28 -23.33 -6.66
C ARG A 314 6.49 -22.41 -6.79
N GLY A 315 6.98 -21.82 -5.70
CA GLY A 315 8.08 -20.84 -5.72
C GLY A 315 7.69 -19.50 -6.35
N GLU A 316 6.41 -19.17 -6.37
CA GLU A 316 5.86 -17.89 -6.84
C GLU A 316 6.06 -16.77 -5.80
N SER A 317 5.88 -15.52 -6.21
CA SER A 317 5.92 -14.39 -5.28
C SER A 317 4.79 -14.48 -4.26
N TYR A 318 5.14 -14.56 -2.97
CA TYR A 318 4.20 -14.60 -1.86
C TYR A 318 4.03 -13.20 -1.24
N GLY A 319 2.88 -12.95 -0.62
CA GLY A 319 2.51 -11.62 -0.12
C GLY A 319 1.45 -11.69 0.99
N PRO A 320 0.73 -10.60 1.31
CA PRO A 320 -0.31 -10.59 2.36
C PRO A 320 -1.35 -11.71 2.22
N LYS A 321 -1.68 -12.13 0.99
CA LYS A 321 -2.63 -13.22 0.68
C LYS A 321 -2.14 -14.61 1.08
N THR A 322 -0.86 -14.77 1.36
CA THR A 322 -0.25 -16.01 1.84
C THR A 322 -0.59 -16.23 3.30
N ASP A 323 -0.55 -15.19 4.13
CA ASP A 323 -1.06 -15.26 5.50
C ASP A 323 -2.58 -15.55 5.51
N ILE A 324 -3.33 -15.08 4.51
CA ILE A 324 -4.77 -15.40 4.36
C ILE A 324 -5.00 -16.88 4.05
N TRP A 325 -4.13 -17.53 3.26
CA TRP A 325 -4.21 -18.98 3.07
C TRP A 325 -3.94 -19.73 4.38
N SER A 326 -2.86 -19.36 5.08
CA SER A 326 -2.53 -19.99 6.36
C SER A 326 -3.64 -19.75 7.40
N LEU A 327 -4.30 -18.59 7.37
CA LEU A 327 -5.51 -18.32 8.15
C LEU A 327 -6.66 -19.26 7.74
N GLY A 328 -6.87 -19.49 6.44
CA GLY A 328 -7.82 -20.48 5.94
C GLY A 328 -7.55 -21.89 6.48
N CYS A 329 -6.29 -22.33 6.51
CA CYS A 329 -5.90 -23.61 7.09
C CYS A 329 -6.18 -23.67 8.60
N VAL A 330 -5.85 -22.61 9.33
CA VAL A 330 -6.14 -22.48 10.77
C VAL A 330 -7.64 -22.55 11.04
N MET A 331 -8.45 -21.80 10.28
CA MET A 331 -9.90 -21.80 10.47
C MET A 331 -10.53 -23.15 10.10
N TYR A 332 -10.02 -23.85 9.09
CA TYR A 332 -10.43 -25.22 8.79
C TYR A 332 -10.08 -26.19 9.93
N GLU A 333 -8.90 -26.06 10.52
CA GLU A 333 -8.47 -26.90 11.66
C GLU A 333 -9.33 -26.65 12.90
N ILE A 334 -9.61 -25.39 13.23
CA ILE A 334 -10.52 -25.01 14.33
C ILE A 334 -11.91 -25.59 14.12
N ALA A 335 -12.43 -25.52 12.89
CA ALA A 335 -13.77 -25.96 12.55
C ALA A 335 -13.95 -27.48 12.55
N THR A 336 -12.90 -28.23 12.19
CA THR A 336 -13.02 -29.67 11.88
C THR A 336 -12.17 -30.59 12.77
N PHE A 337 -11.23 -30.03 13.55
CA PHE A 337 -10.14 -30.73 14.23
C PHE A 337 -9.28 -31.61 13.31
N ARG A 338 -9.30 -31.31 12.01
CA ARG A 338 -8.53 -31.99 10.96
C ARG A 338 -7.82 -30.94 10.14
N ARG A 339 -6.74 -31.34 9.47
CA ARG A 339 -6.07 -30.45 8.52
C ARG A 339 -6.79 -30.51 7.17
N PRO A 340 -6.77 -29.42 6.39
CA PRO A 340 -7.40 -29.41 5.07
C PRO A 340 -6.65 -30.31 4.08
N PHE A 341 -5.33 -30.42 4.23
CA PHE A 341 -4.45 -31.19 3.36
C PHE A 341 -3.53 -32.07 4.20
N GLU A 342 -3.53 -33.38 3.93
CA GLU A 342 -2.66 -34.36 4.58
C GLU A 342 -2.15 -35.36 3.56
N ALA A 343 -0.91 -35.79 3.74
CA ALA A 343 -0.28 -36.84 2.94
C ALA A 343 0.83 -37.52 3.75
N PRO A 344 1.22 -38.76 3.39
CA PRO A 344 2.23 -39.53 4.13
C PRO A 344 3.66 -39.00 3.95
N ASP A 345 3.92 -38.20 2.92
CA ASP A 345 5.22 -37.60 2.66
C ASP A 345 5.06 -36.19 2.05
N VAL A 346 6.12 -35.39 2.10
CA VAL A 346 6.08 -33.96 1.72
C VAL A 346 5.79 -33.76 0.23
N GLN A 347 6.34 -34.61 -0.65
CA GLN A 347 6.11 -34.53 -2.09
C GLN A 347 4.62 -34.74 -2.41
N LYS A 348 4.02 -35.79 -1.83
CA LYS A 348 2.57 -36.00 -1.98
C LYS A 348 1.75 -34.91 -1.30
N LEU A 349 2.22 -34.32 -0.20
CA LEU A 349 1.51 -33.20 0.43
C LEU A 349 1.45 -32.00 -0.51
N PHE A 350 2.56 -31.70 -1.20
CA PHE A 350 2.60 -30.65 -2.20
C PHE A 350 1.62 -30.95 -3.34
N ASP A 351 1.62 -32.17 -3.87
CA ASP A 351 0.66 -32.57 -4.89
C ASP A 351 -0.80 -32.41 -4.43
N VAL A 352 -1.09 -32.76 -3.18
CA VAL A 352 -2.43 -32.62 -2.58
C VAL A 352 -2.81 -31.13 -2.48
N ILE A 353 -1.94 -30.28 -1.94
CA ILE A 353 -2.19 -28.84 -1.81
C ILE A 353 -2.40 -28.18 -3.19
N LEU A 354 -1.58 -28.55 -4.18
CA LEU A 354 -1.63 -27.96 -5.51
C LEU A 354 -2.84 -28.45 -6.31
N ASN A 355 -3.13 -29.75 -6.28
CA ASN A 355 -3.96 -30.38 -7.30
C ASN A 355 -5.28 -30.98 -6.77
N LYS A 356 -5.42 -31.20 -5.46
CA LYS A 356 -6.66 -31.75 -4.88
C LYS A 356 -7.44 -30.73 -4.06
N ASP A 357 -8.75 -30.86 -4.06
CA ASP A 357 -9.59 -30.07 -3.15
C ASP A 357 -9.52 -30.66 -1.73
N TYR A 358 -9.63 -29.80 -0.72
CA TYR A 358 -9.72 -30.22 0.67
C TYR A 358 -11.09 -30.86 0.96
N ALA A 359 -11.16 -31.71 1.98
CA ALA A 359 -12.41 -32.36 2.33
C ALA A 359 -13.49 -31.31 2.72
N PRO A 360 -14.75 -31.47 2.31
CA PRO A 360 -15.78 -30.49 2.63
C PRO A 360 -15.91 -30.27 4.13
N VAL A 361 -16.03 -29.00 4.52
CA VAL A 361 -16.30 -28.63 5.91
C VAL A 361 -17.67 -29.23 6.32
N PRO A 362 -17.78 -29.90 7.49
CA PRO A 362 -19.01 -30.57 7.90
C PRO A 362 -20.25 -29.66 8.04
N ASP A 363 -21.43 -30.25 7.94
CA ASP A 363 -22.73 -29.53 7.94
C ASP A 363 -23.14 -28.84 9.24
N TYR A 364 -22.47 -29.15 10.35
CA TYR A 364 -22.68 -28.43 11.60
C TYR A 364 -22.01 -27.05 11.63
N VAL A 365 -21.12 -26.75 10.69
CA VAL A 365 -20.55 -25.41 10.51
C VAL A 365 -21.47 -24.63 9.58
N ASP A 366 -21.81 -23.40 9.96
CA ASP A 366 -22.75 -22.60 9.18
C ASP A 366 -22.20 -22.25 7.79
N THR A 367 -23.12 -21.98 6.86
CA THR A 367 -22.79 -21.75 5.45
C THR A 367 -21.89 -20.53 5.21
N ASN A 368 -22.04 -19.46 6.00
CA ASN A 368 -21.22 -18.25 5.82
C ASN A 368 -19.79 -18.50 6.28
N THR A 369 -19.60 -19.19 7.39
CA THR A 369 -18.27 -19.62 7.86
C THR A 369 -17.60 -20.57 6.87
N LYS A 370 -18.36 -21.53 6.31
CA LYS A 370 -17.85 -22.41 5.25
C LYS A 370 -17.38 -21.61 4.03
N LEU A 371 -18.13 -20.59 3.63
CA LEU A 371 -17.78 -19.71 2.51
C LEU A 371 -16.51 -18.90 2.80
N LEU A 372 -16.37 -18.35 4.00
CA LEU A 372 -15.16 -17.63 4.42
C LEU A 372 -13.92 -18.54 4.37
N ILE A 373 -14.01 -19.75 4.92
CA ILE A 373 -12.93 -20.75 4.86
C ILE A 373 -12.58 -21.06 3.40
N SER A 374 -13.58 -21.25 2.54
CA SER A 374 -13.37 -21.52 1.11
C SER A 374 -12.73 -20.36 0.35
N GLN A 375 -13.13 -19.13 0.65
CA GLN A 375 -12.52 -17.92 0.07
C GLN A 375 -11.05 -17.79 0.47
N MET A 376 -10.71 -18.09 1.73
CA MET A 376 -9.32 -18.08 2.21
C MET A 376 -8.47 -19.23 1.66
N LEU A 377 -9.05 -20.42 1.51
CA LEU A 377 -8.42 -21.61 0.93
C LEU A 377 -8.52 -21.67 -0.61
N ASN A 378 -8.73 -20.52 -1.27
CA ASN A 378 -8.67 -20.48 -2.72
C ASN A 378 -7.23 -20.69 -3.18
N LYS A 379 -6.98 -21.63 -4.09
CA LYS A 379 -5.63 -21.92 -4.57
C LYS A 379 -5.00 -20.77 -5.35
N ASP A 380 -5.82 -19.88 -5.90
CA ASP A 380 -5.41 -18.65 -6.55
C ASP A 380 -5.37 -17.49 -5.52
N PRO A 381 -4.17 -16.94 -5.20
CA PRO A 381 -4.03 -15.84 -4.25
C PRO A 381 -4.79 -14.57 -4.64
N ALA A 382 -5.03 -14.33 -5.94
CA ALA A 382 -5.78 -13.18 -6.42
C ALA A 382 -7.26 -13.27 -6.02
N LYS A 383 -7.82 -14.48 -5.99
CA LYS A 383 -9.21 -14.76 -5.61
C LYS A 383 -9.43 -14.84 -4.10
N ARG A 384 -8.36 -14.96 -3.30
CA ARG A 384 -8.48 -14.83 -1.84
C ARG A 384 -8.85 -13.40 -1.47
N PRO A 385 -9.66 -13.16 -0.44
CA PRO A 385 -9.91 -11.81 0.05
C PRO A 385 -8.62 -11.23 0.69
N THR A 386 -8.51 -9.91 0.77
CA THR A 386 -7.48 -9.28 1.62
C THR A 386 -7.91 -9.35 3.08
N VAL A 387 -6.97 -9.08 4.01
CA VAL A 387 -7.31 -8.91 5.43
C VAL A 387 -8.38 -7.82 5.63
N TRP A 388 -8.36 -6.77 4.79
CA TRP A 388 -9.32 -5.67 4.83
C TRP A 388 -10.69 -6.05 4.27
N ASP A 389 -10.75 -6.87 3.23
CA ASP A 389 -12.02 -7.37 2.69
C ASP A 389 -12.70 -8.32 3.70
N LEU A 390 -11.92 -9.16 4.39
CA LEU A 390 -12.40 -9.99 5.49
C LEU A 390 -12.86 -9.15 6.68
N ALA A 391 -12.09 -8.15 7.11
CA ALA A 391 -12.46 -7.27 8.22
C ALA A 391 -13.69 -6.39 7.92
N ASN A 392 -13.93 -6.04 6.64
CA ASN A 392 -15.12 -5.30 6.21
C ASN A 392 -16.33 -6.20 5.91
N ASN A 393 -16.18 -7.52 5.95
CA ASN A 393 -17.32 -8.43 5.86
C ASN A 393 -18.27 -8.15 7.05
N PRO A 394 -19.56 -7.87 6.82
CA PRO A 394 -20.50 -7.49 7.89
C PRO A 394 -20.50 -8.45 9.08
N MET A 395 -20.41 -9.77 8.83
CA MET A 395 -20.43 -10.80 9.87
C MET A 395 -19.16 -10.81 10.73
N ILE A 396 -18.03 -10.38 10.19
CA ILE A 396 -16.75 -10.31 10.94
C ILE A 396 -16.60 -8.94 11.60
N ARG A 397 -17.05 -7.90 10.91
CA ARG A 397 -16.93 -6.50 11.35
C ARG A 397 -17.59 -6.28 12.71
N ASP A 398 -18.74 -6.88 12.95
CA ASP A 398 -19.44 -6.78 14.23
C ASP A 398 -18.66 -7.43 15.39
N TYR A 399 -17.97 -8.55 15.16
CA TYR A 399 -17.09 -9.17 16.16
C TYR A 399 -15.84 -8.33 16.40
N ILE A 400 -15.26 -7.70 15.36
CA ILE A 400 -14.15 -6.75 15.52
C ILE A 400 -14.60 -5.55 16.36
N PHE A 401 -15.76 -4.95 16.09
CA PHE A 401 -16.30 -3.84 16.87
C PHE A 401 -16.54 -4.22 18.34
N SER A 402 -17.12 -5.40 18.56
CA SER A 402 -17.39 -5.92 19.91
C SER A 402 -16.09 -6.14 20.69
N PHE A 403 -15.07 -6.71 20.04
CA PHE A 403 -13.73 -6.87 20.64
C PHE A 403 -13.11 -5.52 21.00
N ILE A 404 -13.20 -4.53 20.10
CA ILE A 404 -12.65 -3.18 20.31
C ILE A 404 -13.27 -2.51 21.53
N GLN A 405 -14.59 -2.59 21.67
CA GLN A 405 -15.30 -2.02 22.82
C GLN A 405 -14.93 -2.74 24.12
N ALA A 406 -14.90 -4.07 24.11
CA ALA A 406 -14.58 -4.88 25.29
C ALA A 406 -13.14 -4.69 25.80
N ASN A 407 -12.20 -4.37 24.90
CA ASN A 407 -10.77 -4.23 25.23
C ASN A 407 -10.26 -2.77 25.17
N ASN A 408 -11.17 -1.79 25.03
CA ASN A 408 -10.89 -0.37 24.98
C ASN A 408 -9.72 0.03 24.04
N CYS A 409 -9.70 -0.53 22.83
CA CYS A 409 -8.60 -0.35 21.87
C CYS A 409 -9.02 0.35 20.57
N ILE A 410 -10.02 1.25 20.68
CA ILE A 410 -10.63 1.94 19.53
C ILE A 410 -9.63 2.78 18.76
N ASP A 411 -8.77 3.51 19.46
CA ASP A 411 -7.76 4.38 18.85
C ASP A 411 -6.61 3.61 18.21
N THR A 412 -6.42 2.34 18.60
CA THR A 412 -5.39 1.46 18.04
C THR A 412 -5.89 0.77 16.77
N ILE A 413 -7.16 0.39 16.72
CA ILE A 413 -7.71 -0.49 15.67
C ILE A 413 -8.57 0.27 14.65
N MET A 414 -9.37 1.28 15.04
CA MET A 414 -10.22 2.01 14.09
C MET A 414 -9.46 2.77 13.01
N PRO A 415 -8.33 3.45 13.31
CA PRO A 415 -7.56 4.15 12.27
C PRO A 415 -6.97 3.21 11.22
N LEU A 416 -6.88 1.89 11.49
CA LEU A 416 -6.45 0.91 10.49
C LEU A 416 -7.46 0.79 9.34
N PHE A 417 -8.74 1.10 9.56
CA PHE A 417 -9.76 1.16 8.51
C PHE A 417 -9.66 2.44 7.66
N ASP A 418 -9.12 3.53 8.20
CA ASP A 418 -8.86 4.79 7.49
C ASP A 418 -7.54 4.78 6.68
N ASN A 419 -6.71 3.76 6.93
CA ASN A 419 -5.54 3.43 6.11
C ASN A 419 -5.91 2.52 4.93
N ASP A 420 -7.20 2.24 4.73
CA ASP A 420 -7.69 1.78 3.45
C ASP A 420 -7.40 2.87 2.40
N PRO A 421 -6.57 2.61 1.37
CA PRO A 421 -6.16 3.60 0.37
C PRO A 421 -7.31 4.25 -0.43
N ARG A 422 -8.57 3.87 -0.14
CA ARG A 422 -9.78 4.21 -0.87
C ARG A 422 -10.63 5.35 -0.26
N TYR A 423 -10.30 5.93 0.91
CA TYR A 423 -11.15 6.96 1.55
C TYR A 423 -10.39 8.07 2.33
N LYS A 424 -10.14 9.27 1.75
CA LYS A 424 -9.95 10.55 2.49
C LYS A 424 -10.52 11.76 1.72
N LYS A 425 -11.06 12.76 2.44
CA LYS A 425 -12.10 13.75 2.02
C LYS A 425 -11.77 15.21 2.44
N ARG A 426 -12.40 16.20 1.75
CA ARG A 426 -12.73 17.66 2.06
C ARG A 426 -11.69 18.76 1.67
N GLY A 427 -12.01 20.00 1.25
CA GLY A 427 -13.25 20.80 0.97
C GLY A 427 -13.02 22.34 0.78
N GLY A 428 -13.97 23.09 0.13
CA GLY A 428 -14.29 24.57 0.15
C GLY A 428 -13.31 25.61 -0.50
N SER A 429 -13.63 26.67 -1.29
CA SER A 429 -14.84 27.52 -1.48
C SER A 429 -14.89 28.36 -2.82
N THR A 430 -16.12 28.49 -3.36
CA THR A 430 -16.85 29.46 -4.27
C THR A 430 -16.22 30.54 -5.20
N VAL A 431 -16.69 30.59 -6.47
CA VAL A 431 -17.57 31.63 -7.09
C VAL A 431 -18.50 30.98 -8.13
N THR A 432 -19.73 31.51 -8.24
CA THR A 432 -20.97 31.03 -8.86
C THR A 432 -21.07 31.04 -10.40
N THR A 433 -21.39 29.87 -10.98
CA THR A 433 -22.40 29.68 -12.03
C THR A 433 -23.18 28.40 -11.70
N GLY A 434 -24.51 28.49 -11.59
CA GLY A 434 -25.36 27.50 -10.92
C GLY A 434 -25.37 26.09 -11.54
N VAL A 435 -24.51 25.20 -11.03
CA VAL A 435 -24.64 23.74 -11.21
C VAL A 435 -24.44 23.05 -9.85
N MET A 436 -25.38 22.17 -9.51
CA MET A 436 -25.43 21.39 -8.27
C MET A 436 -24.28 20.34 -8.24
N PRO A 437 -23.59 20.10 -7.11
CA PRO A 437 -22.51 19.10 -7.03
C PRO A 437 -23.00 17.67 -7.29
N VAL A 438 -22.22 16.87 -8.04
CA VAL A 438 -22.57 15.47 -8.41
C VAL A 438 -22.80 14.57 -7.18
N SER A 439 -22.13 14.82 -6.06
CA SER A 439 -22.39 14.11 -4.79
C SER A 439 -23.82 14.33 -4.27
N ASP A 440 -24.36 15.52 -4.50
CA ASP A 440 -25.67 15.94 -4.02
C ASP A 440 -26.75 15.45 -4.99
N ILE A 441 -26.46 15.41 -6.31
CA ILE A 441 -27.30 14.76 -7.33
C ILE A 441 -27.34 13.23 -7.11
N SER A 442 -26.24 12.58 -6.70
CA SER A 442 -26.21 11.13 -6.44
C SER A 442 -27.05 10.74 -5.21
N GLY A 443 -27.12 11.63 -4.21
CA GLY A 443 -28.00 11.50 -3.06
C GLY A 443 -29.48 11.65 -3.46
N LEU A 444 -29.79 12.65 -4.30
CA LEU A 444 -31.14 12.91 -4.83
C LEU A 444 -31.63 11.82 -5.80
N ALA A 445 -30.77 11.28 -6.67
CA ALA A 445 -31.17 10.28 -7.68
C ALA A 445 -31.40 8.88 -7.08
N ARG A 446 -30.72 8.52 -5.98
CA ARG A 446 -30.95 7.26 -5.24
C ARG A 446 -32.28 7.23 -4.49
N SER A 447 -32.86 8.40 -4.17
CA SER A 447 -34.14 8.51 -3.48
C SER A 447 -35.36 8.64 -4.41
N GLU A 448 -35.16 8.77 -5.73
CA GLU A 448 -36.24 9.21 -6.64
C GLU A 448 -36.60 8.24 -7.79
N MET A 449 -35.77 7.25 -8.12
CA MET A 449 -36.15 6.14 -9.03
C MET A 449 -36.40 4.85 -8.24
N HIS A 450 -37.52 4.18 -8.52
CA HIS A 450 -37.89 2.94 -7.85
C HIS A 450 -37.06 1.76 -8.37
N LEU A 451 -35.86 1.59 -7.81
CA LEU A 451 -35.03 0.41 -8.05
C LEU A 451 -35.60 -0.79 -7.29
N GLN A 452 -35.83 -1.90 -7.99
CA GLN A 452 -36.36 -3.11 -7.41
C GLN A 452 -35.59 -4.32 -7.91
N ASP A 453 -35.59 -5.38 -7.11
CA ASP A 453 -35.14 -6.68 -7.57
C ASP A 453 -36.31 -7.36 -8.27
N LYS A 454 -36.09 -7.86 -9.48
CA LYS A 454 -37.15 -8.50 -10.25
C LYS A 454 -36.74 -9.86 -10.78
N LYS A 455 -37.63 -10.83 -10.56
CA LYS A 455 -37.55 -12.17 -11.14
C LYS A 455 -38.30 -12.16 -12.47
N ILE A 456 -37.62 -12.51 -13.56
CA ILE A 456 -38.21 -12.52 -14.90
C ILE A 456 -38.17 -13.92 -15.51
N GLY A 457 -39.33 -14.44 -15.93
CA GLY A 457 -39.53 -15.77 -16.51
C GLY A 457 -40.05 -16.83 -15.53
N TRP A 458 -40.69 -17.89 -16.05
CA TRP A 458 -41.34 -18.94 -15.24
C TRP A 458 -40.35 -19.77 -14.39
N PHE A 459 -39.06 -19.74 -14.74
CA PHE A 459 -37.91 -20.29 -13.98
C PHE A 459 -36.90 -19.19 -13.52
N GLY A 460 -37.32 -17.92 -13.47
CA GLY A 460 -36.49 -16.73 -13.72
C GLY A 460 -35.24 -16.43 -12.88
N LYS A 461 -34.20 -15.94 -13.59
CA LYS A 461 -33.01 -15.24 -13.06
C LYS A 461 -33.47 -13.96 -12.36
N VAL A 462 -32.97 -13.73 -11.15
CA VAL A 462 -33.25 -12.50 -10.39
C VAL A 462 -32.25 -11.44 -10.83
N TYR A 463 -32.74 -10.33 -11.35
CA TYR A 463 -31.92 -9.17 -11.66
C TYR A 463 -32.05 -8.16 -10.53
N GLN A 464 -30.92 -7.72 -10.00
CA GLN A 464 -30.86 -6.82 -8.85
C GLN A 464 -30.82 -5.37 -9.29
N ARG A 465 -31.49 -4.49 -8.52
CA ARG A 465 -31.50 -3.03 -8.74
C ARG A 465 -31.91 -2.63 -10.16
N VAL A 466 -32.90 -3.33 -10.71
CA VAL A 466 -33.48 -3.00 -12.01
C VAL A 466 -34.54 -1.91 -11.87
N PHE A 467 -34.80 -1.19 -12.94
CA PHE A 467 -35.87 -0.20 -13.03
C PHE A 467 -36.74 -0.49 -14.25
N LEU A 468 -38.02 -0.13 -14.17
CA LEU A 468 -38.91 -0.22 -15.32
C LEU A 468 -38.56 0.93 -16.29
N GLY A 469 -38.63 0.70 -17.60
CA GLY A 469 -38.42 1.75 -18.59
C GLY A 469 -39.32 2.97 -18.34
N ASN A 470 -40.55 2.74 -17.88
CA ASN A 470 -41.49 3.77 -17.47
C ASN A 470 -40.99 4.62 -16.30
N ASP A 471 -40.25 4.03 -15.34
CA ASP A 471 -39.65 4.78 -14.22
C ASP A 471 -38.56 5.74 -14.73
N LEU A 472 -37.75 5.29 -15.69
CA LEU A 472 -36.77 6.14 -16.36
C LEU A 472 -37.44 7.27 -17.16
N ILE A 473 -38.50 6.97 -17.89
CA ILE A 473 -39.26 7.99 -18.65
C ILE A 473 -39.93 9.00 -17.72
N ASN A 474 -40.60 8.54 -16.67
CA ASN A 474 -41.23 9.42 -15.69
C ASN A 474 -40.20 10.32 -15.02
N TYR A 475 -39.03 9.79 -14.69
CA TYR A 475 -37.91 10.58 -14.19
C TYR A 475 -37.50 11.67 -15.20
N LEU A 476 -37.29 11.30 -16.47
CA LEU A 476 -36.91 12.24 -17.54
C LEU A 476 -37.99 13.32 -17.79
N GLN A 477 -39.27 12.98 -17.76
CA GLN A 477 -40.35 13.94 -18.00
C GLN A 477 -40.59 14.87 -16.80
N THR A 478 -40.59 14.32 -15.58
CA THR A 478 -40.97 15.10 -14.38
C THR A 478 -39.82 16.00 -13.90
N LYS A 479 -38.58 15.49 -13.91
CA LYS A 479 -37.41 16.19 -13.40
C LYS A 479 -36.71 17.04 -14.47
N LEU A 480 -36.71 16.58 -15.72
CA LEU A 480 -36.01 17.27 -16.81
C LEU A 480 -36.92 17.95 -17.82
N LYS A 481 -38.24 17.84 -17.61
CA LYS A 481 -39.25 18.47 -18.47
C LYS A 481 -39.14 18.04 -19.95
N TYR A 482 -38.59 16.86 -20.22
CA TYR A 482 -38.54 16.31 -21.57
C TYR A 482 -39.94 15.99 -22.07
N SER A 483 -40.21 16.22 -23.36
CA SER A 483 -41.37 15.62 -24.01
C SER A 483 -41.24 14.10 -24.02
N ILE A 484 -42.35 13.39 -24.19
CA ILE A 484 -42.33 11.93 -24.19
C ILE A 484 -41.42 11.33 -25.28
N ASP A 485 -41.36 11.98 -26.44
CA ASP A 485 -40.50 11.58 -27.55
C ASP A 485 -39.02 11.87 -27.27
N GLN A 486 -38.72 13.01 -26.63
CA GLN A 486 -37.36 13.33 -26.18
C GLN A 486 -36.86 12.33 -25.14
N ALA A 487 -37.72 11.92 -24.21
CA ALA A 487 -37.39 10.95 -23.18
C ALA A 487 -37.13 9.55 -23.78
N LYS A 488 -37.97 9.09 -24.71
CA LYS A 488 -37.80 7.82 -25.43
C LYS A 488 -36.50 7.79 -26.23
N ASN A 489 -36.22 8.84 -27.00
CA ASN A 489 -35.00 8.93 -27.81
C ASN A 489 -33.75 8.91 -26.93
N SER A 490 -33.77 9.64 -25.82
CA SER A 490 -32.64 9.67 -24.89
C SER A 490 -32.41 8.31 -24.23
N ALA A 491 -33.47 7.59 -23.86
CA ALA A 491 -33.36 6.26 -23.26
C ALA A 491 -32.90 5.19 -24.27
N GLN A 492 -33.29 5.31 -25.54
CA GLN A 492 -32.75 4.50 -26.64
C GLN A 492 -31.25 4.73 -26.81
N GLU A 493 -30.81 5.99 -26.81
CA GLU A 493 -29.40 6.37 -26.91
C GLU A 493 -28.57 5.80 -25.73
N MET A 494 -29.12 5.82 -24.50
CA MET A 494 -28.46 5.19 -23.35
C MET A 494 -28.25 3.68 -23.51
N LEU A 495 -29.20 3.00 -24.14
CA LEU A 495 -29.13 1.56 -24.40
C LEU A 495 -28.07 1.25 -25.46
N GLU A 496 -28.06 2.02 -26.55
CA GLU A 496 -27.08 1.88 -27.64
C GLU A 496 -25.65 2.15 -27.18
N GLN A 497 -25.47 3.13 -26.29
CA GLN A 497 -24.17 3.48 -25.72
C GLN A 497 -23.74 2.56 -24.56
N GLY A 498 -24.57 1.57 -24.18
CA GLY A 498 -24.26 0.60 -23.12
C GLY A 498 -24.23 1.20 -21.71
N LEU A 499 -24.90 2.34 -21.51
CA LEU A 499 -25.10 2.99 -20.20
C LEU A 499 -26.16 2.26 -19.38
N ILE A 500 -27.16 1.72 -20.08
CA ILE A 500 -28.17 0.80 -19.54
C ILE A 500 -28.18 -0.48 -20.36
N THR A 501 -28.53 -1.59 -19.73
CA THR A 501 -28.66 -2.89 -20.38
C THR A 501 -30.08 -3.41 -20.22
N SER A 502 -30.64 -3.95 -21.31
CA SER A 502 -31.97 -4.58 -21.25
C SER A 502 -31.89 -5.91 -20.51
N VAL A 503 -32.74 -6.06 -19.52
CA VAL A 503 -32.89 -7.29 -18.74
C VAL A 503 -33.60 -8.37 -19.56
N ASP A 504 -34.50 -7.94 -20.46
CA ASP A 504 -35.30 -8.79 -21.35
C ASP A 504 -34.61 -9.00 -22.72
N LYS A 505 -33.35 -8.58 -22.86
CA LYS A 505 -32.55 -8.64 -24.10
C LYS A 505 -33.16 -7.87 -25.28
N CYS A 506 -33.93 -6.83 -25.01
CA CYS A 506 -34.43 -5.95 -26.06
C CYS A 506 -33.30 -5.04 -26.58
N THR A 507 -33.25 -4.87 -27.90
CA THR A 507 -32.35 -3.92 -28.57
C THR A 507 -32.98 -2.54 -28.78
N VAL A 508 -34.30 -2.45 -28.57
CA VAL A 508 -35.08 -1.21 -28.61
C VAL A 508 -35.61 -0.93 -27.21
N PHE A 509 -35.42 0.30 -26.75
CA PHE A 509 -35.92 0.78 -25.48
C PHE A 509 -37.44 0.79 -25.46
N SER A 510 -38.02 0.29 -24.38
CA SER A 510 -39.47 0.24 -24.17
C SER A 510 -39.81 0.56 -22.72
N MET A 511 -40.92 1.26 -22.51
CA MET A 511 -41.39 1.64 -21.18
C MET A 511 -41.81 0.44 -20.33
N ASP A 512 -42.25 -0.64 -20.96
CA ASP A 512 -42.81 -1.80 -20.26
C ASP A 512 -41.76 -2.86 -19.88
N HIS A 513 -40.51 -2.63 -20.28
CA HIS A 513 -39.39 -3.55 -20.07
C HIS A 513 -38.48 -3.13 -18.93
N TYR A 514 -37.72 -4.11 -18.42
CA TYR A 514 -36.76 -3.86 -17.35
C TYR A 514 -35.37 -3.57 -17.88
N PHE A 515 -34.72 -2.63 -17.23
CA PHE A 515 -33.35 -2.21 -17.54
C PHE A 515 -32.51 -2.17 -16.27
N GLN A 516 -31.20 -2.32 -16.44
CA GLN A 516 -30.20 -2.22 -15.39
C GLN A 516 -29.13 -1.23 -15.81
N PHE A 517 -28.60 -0.45 -14.87
CA PHE A 517 -27.38 0.32 -15.12
C PHE A 517 -26.16 -0.62 -15.10
N ARG A 518 -25.13 -0.34 -15.90
CA ARG A 518 -23.88 -1.11 -15.89
C ARG A 518 -23.20 -0.99 -14.51
N GLU A 519 -22.71 -2.11 -13.96
CA GLU A 519 -22.42 -2.28 -12.52
C GLU A 519 -21.40 -1.28 -11.92
N ASP A 520 -20.49 -0.71 -12.72
CA ASP A 520 -19.51 0.33 -12.34
C ASP A 520 -20.01 1.78 -12.54
N ARG A 521 -21.13 1.94 -13.23
CA ARG A 521 -21.82 3.22 -13.50
C ARG A 521 -23.26 3.22 -12.95
N SER A 522 -23.48 2.53 -11.84
CA SER A 522 -24.75 2.49 -11.11
C SER A 522 -25.19 3.83 -10.49
N ASP A 523 -24.46 4.91 -10.77
CA ASP A 523 -24.83 6.27 -10.40
C ASP A 523 -25.69 6.89 -11.51
N VAL A 524 -27.00 6.86 -11.29
CA VAL A 524 -28.03 7.47 -12.15
C VAL A 524 -27.65 8.91 -12.53
N ALA A 525 -27.08 9.68 -11.60
CA ALA A 525 -26.63 11.06 -11.84
C ALA A 525 -25.53 11.13 -12.91
N ARG A 526 -24.59 10.17 -12.91
CA ARG A 526 -23.47 10.12 -13.84
C ARG A 526 -23.91 9.76 -15.26
N ASN A 527 -24.87 8.84 -15.42
CA ASN A 527 -25.42 8.50 -16.74
C ASN A 527 -26.26 9.65 -17.31
N MET A 528 -26.91 10.42 -16.44
CA MET A 528 -27.67 11.61 -16.83
C MET A 528 -26.78 12.79 -17.28
N ILE A 529 -25.60 12.99 -16.69
CA ILE A 529 -24.64 14.02 -17.11
C ILE A 529 -24.22 13.84 -18.58
N TYR A 530 -23.99 12.59 -19.02
CA TYR A 530 -23.63 12.28 -20.42
C TYR A 530 -24.75 12.61 -21.41
N LEU A 531 -26.02 12.51 -21.00
CA LEU A 531 -27.17 12.85 -21.85
C LEU A 531 -27.53 14.35 -21.81
N TRP A 532 -27.32 15.01 -20.66
CA TRP A 532 -27.66 16.41 -20.46
C TRP A 532 -26.70 17.37 -21.13
N ASN A 533 -25.46 16.94 -21.34
CA ASN A 533 -24.46 17.73 -22.05
C ASN A 533 -24.09 17.02 -23.38
N LYS A 534 -24.92 17.20 -24.42
CA LYS A 534 -24.73 16.63 -25.78
C LYS A 534 -23.39 17.00 -26.43
N GLU A 535 -22.65 17.92 -25.83
CA GLU A 535 -21.30 18.29 -26.24
C GLU A 535 -20.22 17.40 -25.64
N VAL A 536 -20.51 16.57 -24.62
CA VAL A 536 -19.51 15.75 -23.92
C VAL A 536 -19.34 14.38 -24.60
N ARG A 537 -18.12 14.06 -25.02
CA ARG A 537 -17.72 12.81 -25.69
C ARG A 537 -17.05 11.84 -24.73
N VAL A 538 -17.15 10.53 -25.01
CA VAL A 538 -16.48 9.48 -24.24
C VAL A 538 -14.98 9.50 -24.54
N PRO A 539 -14.09 9.79 -23.57
CA PRO A 539 -12.68 10.05 -23.82
C PRO A 539 -11.94 8.93 -24.58
N ASN A 540 -12.10 7.68 -24.13
CA ASN A 540 -11.42 6.53 -24.74
C ASN A 540 -11.88 6.24 -26.17
N ILE A 541 -13.14 6.52 -26.50
CA ILE A 541 -13.66 6.33 -27.86
C ILE A 541 -13.06 7.39 -28.81
N VAL A 542 -12.99 8.64 -28.37
CA VAL A 542 -12.38 9.74 -29.14
C VAL A 542 -10.91 9.44 -29.41
N ALA A 543 -10.14 9.13 -28.37
CA ALA A 543 -8.72 8.82 -28.52
C ALA A 543 -8.48 7.59 -29.41
N LYS A 544 -9.32 6.54 -29.32
CA LYS A 544 -9.26 5.36 -30.21
C LYS A 544 -9.46 5.69 -31.67
N ASN A 545 -10.48 6.49 -31.97
CA ASN A 545 -10.79 6.87 -33.35
C ASN A 545 -9.63 7.69 -33.95
N LEU A 546 -9.07 8.62 -33.18
CA LEU A 546 -7.94 9.45 -33.62
C LEU A 546 -6.67 8.63 -33.88
N ILE A 547 -6.34 7.67 -32.99
CA ILE A 547 -5.21 6.74 -33.19
C ILE A 547 -5.38 5.97 -34.48
N LYS A 548 -6.58 5.42 -34.71
CA LYS A 548 -6.88 4.65 -35.91
C LYS A 548 -6.68 5.48 -37.18
N MET A 549 -7.27 6.67 -37.24
CA MET A 549 -7.14 7.57 -38.40
C MET A 549 -5.68 7.92 -38.68
N LEU A 550 -4.92 8.28 -37.64
CA LEU A 550 -3.53 8.69 -37.81
C LEU A 550 -2.64 7.53 -38.28
N ASN A 551 -2.85 6.32 -37.75
CA ASN A 551 -2.14 5.12 -38.21
C ASN A 551 -2.44 4.78 -39.68
N GLU A 552 -3.69 4.91 -40.13
CA GLU A 552 -4.07 4.69 -41.53
C GLU A 552 -3.39 5.70 -42.48
N ILE A 553 -3.33 6.97 -42.09
CA ILE A 553 -2.64 8.03 -42.85
C ILE A 553 -1.13 7.75 -42.95
N MET A 554 -0.48 7.45 -41.82
CA MET A 554 0.96 7.21 -41.78
C MET A 554 1.36 6.00 -42.63
N ALA A 555 0.57 4.92 -42.59
CA ALA A 555 0.80 3.73 -43.41
C ALA A 555 0.69 4.02 -44.92
N GLY A 556 -0.26 4.86 -45.33
CA GLY A 556 -0.48 5.22 -46.74
C GLY A 556 0.61 6.11 -47.35
N GLN A 557 1.36 6.87 -46.53
CA GLN A 557 2.31 7.89 -46.99
C GLN A 557 3.78 7.54 -46.65
N HIS A 558 4.06 6.27 -46.37
CA HIS A 558 5.40 5.76 -46.02
C HIS A 558 6.11 6.59 -44.94
N TYR A 559 5.36 7.11 -43.98
CA TYR A 559 5.90 7.87 -42.85
C TYR A 559 6.65 9.17 -43.25
N ASN A 560 6.39 9.72 -44.44
CA ASN A 560 6.97 11.00 -44.86
C ASN A 560 6.09 12.18 -44.41
N ALA A 561 6.59 13.01 -43.49
CA ALA A 561 5.84 14.12 -42.91
C ALA A 561 5.33 15.16 -43.95
N GLU A 562 6.09 15.42 -45.01
CA GLU A 562 5.67 16.35 -46.08
C GLU A 562 4.51 15.81 -46.89
N LEU A 563 4.57 14.52 -47.25
CA LEU A 563 3.48 13.85 -47.97
C LEU A 563 2.23 13.70 -47.09
N ILE A 564 2.40 13.40 -45.80
CA ILE A 564 1.30 13.33 -44.84
C ILE A 564 0.57 14.67 -44.73
N ARG A 565 1.30 15.79 -44.58
CA ARG A 565 0.67 17.13 -44.50
C ARG A 565 -0.12 17.49 -45.77
N ALA A 566 0.30 17.00 -46.92
CA ALA A 566 -0.37 17.24 -48.20
C ALA A 566 -1.63 16.37 -48.42
N ALA A 567 -1.80 15.28 -47.65
CA ALA A 567 -2.90 14.34 -47.81
C ALA A 567 -4.26 14.92 -47.37
N SER A 568 -5.35 14.57 -48.08
CA SER A 568 -6.72 14.92 -47.69
C SER A 568 -7.13 14.32 -46.35
N GLU A 569 -6.69 13.10 -46.12
CA GLU A 569 -6.99 12.27 -44.96
C GLU A 569 -6.40 12.90 -43.69
N TYR A 570 -5.24 13.57 -43.80
CA TYR A 570 -4.67 14.34 -42.70
C TYR A 570 -5.51 15.56 -42.32
N ARG A 571 -6.11 16.25 -43.30
CA ARG A 571 -7.07 17.32 -43.02
C ARG A 571 -8.32 16.81 -42.31
N ASP A 572 -8.76 15.60 -42.61
CA ASP A 572 -9.90 14.98 -41.91
C ASP A 572 -9.54 14.53 -40.49
N PHE A 573 -8.32 14.04 -40.27
CA PHE A 573 -7.78 13.83 -38.93
C PHE A 573 -7.79 15.12 -38.10
N LEU A 574 -7.32 16.25 -38.65
CA LEU A 574 -7.31 17.53 -37.92
C LEU A 574 -8.73 18.01 -37.53
N LYS A 575 -9.74 17.73 -38.37
CA LYS A 575 -11.15 18.02 -38.02
C LYS A 575 -11.64 17.13 -36.89
N ALA A 576 -11.34 15.83 -36.94
CA ALA A 576 -11.72 14.88 -35.89
C ALA A 576 -11.00 15.20 -34.57
N LEU A 577 -9.77 15.70 -34.61
CA LEU A 577 -8.99 16.04 -33.43
C LEU A 577 -9.68 17.07 -32.53
N VAL A 578 -10.52 17.95 -33.09
CA VAL A 578 -11.32 18.93 -32.32
C VAL A 578 -12.25 18.25 -31.31
N GLU A 579 -12.64 16.99 -31.52
CA GLU A 579 -13.45 16.23 -30.57
C GLU A 579 -12.76 16.03 -29.22
N ILE A 580 -11.42 16.15 -29.16
CA ILE A 580 -10.67 16.03 -27.91
C ILE A 580 -10.98 17.16 -26.92
N HIS A 581 -11.41 18.33 -27.41
CA HIS A 581 -11.82 19.47 -26.57
C HIS A 581 -13.13 19.22 -25.83
N ARG A 582 -13.86 18.20 -26.25
CA ARG A 582 -15.23 17.89 -25.81
C ARG A 582 -15.29 16.68 -24.88
N VAL A 583 -14.15 16.11 -24.47
CA VAL A 583 -14.12 14.93 -23.60
C VAL A 583 -14.13 15.31 -22.12
N GLU A 584 -14.84 14.54 -21.29
CA GLU A 584 -14.85 14.71 -19.84
C GLU A 584 -14.14 13.54 -19.14
N ILE A 585 -13.06 13.85 -18.41
CA ILE A 585 -12.14 12.85 -17.87
C ILE A 585 -12.34 12.58 -16.37
N ARG A 586 -13.08 13.42 -15.63
CA ARG A 586 -13.20 13.28 -14.16
C ARG A 586 -13.85 11.96 -13.74
N GLY A 587 -14.81 11.49 -14.53
CA GLY A 587 -15.59 10.27 -14.27
C GLY A 587 -14.90 8.95 -14.64
N LEU A 588 -13.75 9.01 -15.31
CA LEU A 588 -12.96 7.84 -15.66
C LEU A 588 -12.28 7.22 -14.43
N THR A 589 -12.21 5.89 -14.41
CA THR A 589 -11.38 5.12 -13.47
C THR A 589 -9.90 5.45 -13.64
N ARG A 590 -9.08 5.02 -12.68
CA ARG A 590 -7.62 5.20 -12.74
C ARG A 590 -7.07 4.64 -14.05
N ILE A 591 -7.44 3.42 -14.43
CA ILE A 591 -6.93 2.73 -15.63
C ILE A 591 -7.39 3.43 -16.91
N GLU A 592 -8.66 3.79 -17.03
CA GLU A 592 -9.18 4.47 -18.23
C GLU A 592 -8.48 5.81 -18.49
N LYS A 593 -8.10 6.54 -17.43
CA LYS A 593 -7.30 7.76 -17.55
C LYS A 593 -5.84 7.49 -17.96
N ILE A 594 -5.22 6.37 -17.54
CA ILE A 594 -3.89 5.95 -18.06
C ILE A 594 -3.99 5.78 -19.56
N GLU A 595 -4.92 4.93 -19.99
CA GLU A 595 -5.15 4.58 -21.39
C GLU A 595 -5.37 5.83 -22.23
N PHE A 596 -6.27 6.71 -21.76
CA PHE A 596 -6.57 7.95 -22.44
C PHE A 596 -5.34 8.84 -22.61
N PHE A 597 -4.57 9.10 -21.55
CA PHE A 597 -3.45 10.04 -21.63
C PHE A 597 -2.19 9.46 -22.28
N LEU A 598 -1.97 8.14 -22.23
CA LEU A 598 -0.95 7.45 -23.05
C LEU A 598 -1.24 7.66 -24.54
N ALA A 599 -2.49 7.40 -24.94
CA ALA A 599 -2.96 7.59 -26.30
C ALA A 599 -2.81 9.05 -26.76
N VAL A 600 -3.23 10.01 -25.92
CA VAL A 600 -3.11 11.44 -26.21
C VAL A 600 -1.65 11.86 -26.34
N TYR A 601 -0.74 11.39 -25.48
CA TYR A 601 0.67 11.75 -25.58
C TYR A 601 1.29 11.30 -26.91
N GLN A 602 1.05 10.04 -27.32
CA GLN A 602 1.56 9.52 -28.59
C GLN A 602 0.95 10.25 -29.80
N LEU A 603 -0.36 10.55 -29.75
CA LEU A 603 -1.05 11.37 -30.74
C LEU A 603 -0.44 12.77 -30.86
N MET A 604 -0.23 13.46 -29.74
CA MET A 604 0.37 14.79 -29.71
C MET A 604 1.79 14.78 -30.28
N ASN A 605 2.58 13.75 -29.96
CA ASN A 605 3.98 13.68 -30.38
C ASN A 605 4.07 13.44 -31.89
N ALA A 606 3.29 12.50 -32.42
CA ALA A 606 3.19 12.26 -33.87
C ALA A 606 2.67 13.49 -34.63
N HIS A 607 1.61 14.12 -34.13
CA HIS A 607 1.05 15.35 -34.73
C HIS A 607 2.10 16.48 -34.75
N GLN A 608 2.79 16.72 -33.64
CA GLN A 608 3.83 17.75 -33.56
C GLN A 608 5.00 17.48 -34.53
N THR A 609 5.45 16.23 -34.66
CA THR A 609 6.52 15.84 -35.61
C THR A 609 6.07 16.05 -37.06
N ILE A 610 4.82 15.72 -37.39
CA ILE A 610 4.26 15.96 -38.72
C ILE A 610 4.18 17.46 -39.01
N GLU A 611 3.81 18.31 -38.05
CA GLU A 611 3.67 19.76 -38.27
C GLU A 611 5.02 20.50 -38.30
N LEU A 612 5.94 20.17 -37.39
CA LEU A 612 7.16 20.93 -37.16
C LEU A 612 8.44 20.34 -37.80
N GLY A 613 8.41 19.08 -38.26
CA GLY A 613 9.58 18.37 -38.80
C GLY A 613 10.48 17.73 -37.71
N GLU A 614 11.61 17.12 -38.12
CA GLU A 614 12.53 16.42 -37.21
C GLU A 614 13.13 17.35 -36.14
N ARG A 615 13.13 16.86 -34.89
CA ARG A 615 13.64 17.57 -33.70
C ARG A 615 15.14 17.82 -33.82
N LYS A 616 15.61 19.06 -33.55
CA LYS A 616 17.02 19.28 -33.19
C LYS A 616 17.18 18.97 -31.70
N SER A 617 17.94 17.93 -31.36
CA SER A 617 18.25 17.56 -29.98
C SER A 617 19.26 18.54 -29.37
N GLY A 618 18.85 19.25 -28.32
CA GLY A 618 19.73 20.15 -27.57
C GLY A 618 19.06 20.63 -26.28
N TRP A 619 19.85 20.69 -25.20
CA TRP A 619 19.41 21.01 -23.82
C TRP A 619 18.73 22.38 -23.65
N PHE A 620 18.81 23.25 -24.66
CA PHE A 620 18.39 24.65 -24.59
C PHE A 620 17.40 25.10 -25.67
N SER A 621 16.73 24.18 -26.38
CA SER A 621 15.51 24.55 -27.11
C SER A 621 14.38 23.63 -26.71
N ASN A 622 13.36 24.16 -26.01
CA ASN A 622 12.09 23.47 -25.83
C ASN A 622 11.01 24.20 -26.65
N PRO A 623 10.92 24.01 -27.97
CA PRO A 623 9.82 24.55 -28.78
C PRO A 623 8.44 23.97 -28.40
N ALA A 624 8.37 23.06 -27.41
CA ALA A 624 7.16 22.43 -26.91
C ALA A 624 6.24 23.38 -26.10
N ASP A 625 6.71 24.58 -25.75
CA ASP A 625 5.93 25.53 -24.94
C ASP A 625 4.80 26.23 -25.75
N GLY A 626 4.64 25.93 -27.05
CA GLY A 626 3.60 26.50 -27.91
C GLY A 626 2.59 25.50 -28.51
N PHE A 627 2.72 24.19 -28.28
CA PHE A 627 1.86 23.14 -28.87
C PHE A 627 1.07 22.41 -27.78
N TYR A 628 -0.25 22.64 -27.72
CA TYR A 628 -1.11 22.11 -26.66
C TYR A 628 -2.46 21.59 -27.18
N TYR A 629 -3.02 20.60 -26.49
CA TYR A 629 -4.40 20.14 -26.67
C TYR A 629 -5.24 20.66 -25.51
N ASN A 630 -6.47 21.12 -25.79
CA ASN A 630 -7.43 21.42 -24.73
C ASN A 630 -8.22 20.15 -24.40
N ILE A 631 -8.16 19.69 -23.15
CA ILE A 631 -8.85 18.46 -22.71
C ILE A 631 -9.58 18.79 -21.41
N ALA A 632 -10.89 18.59 -21.38
CA ALA A 632 -11.72 18.95 -20.24
C ALA A 632 -11.44 20.38 -19.72
N TYR A 633 -11.36 21.34 -20.64
CA TYR A 633 -11.13 22.77 -20.38
C TYR A 633 -9.74 23.15 -19.83
N ASN A 634 -8.79 22.21 -19.83
CA ASN A 634 -7.40 22.47 -19.45
C ASN A 634 -6.50 22.35 -20.68
N ASN A 635 -5.53 23.25 -20.82
CA ASN A 635 -4.52 23.12 -21.87
C ASN A 635 -3.42 22.18 -21.37
N PHE A 636 -3.07 21.21 -22.20
CA PHE A 636 -1.97 20.28 -21.96
C PHE A 636 -0.97 20.37 -23.09
N THR A 637 0.24 20.78 -22.78
CA THR A 637 1.42 20.65 -23.64
C THR A 637 1.98 19.23 -23.60
N LEU A 638 2.80 18.88 -24.58
CA LEU A 638 3.51 17.61 -24.60
C LEU A 638 4.39 17.42 -23.36
N TYR A 639 5.02 18.52 -22.90
CA TYR A 639 5.80 18.56 -21.68
C TYR A 639 4.92 18.30 -20.45
N GLU A 640 3.74 18.89 -20.38
CA GLU A 640 2.81 18.68 -19.27
C GLU A 640 2.26 17.26 -19.22
N LEU A 641 1.95 16.65 -20.36
CA LEU A 641 1.56 15.24 -20.40
C LEU A 641 2.73 14.33 -19.98
N LYS A 642 3.91 14.55 -20.57
CA LYS A 642 5.14 13.82 -20.25
C LYS A 642 5.50 13.88 -18.77
N HIS A 643 5.39 15.05 -18.14
CA HIS A 643 5.86 15.27 -16.77
C HIS A 643 4.77 15.21 -15.71
N GLY A 644 3.51 15.50 -16.06
CA GLY A 644 2.39 15.52 -15.13
C GLY A 644 1.60 14.23 -15.08
N VAL A 645 1.39 13.60 -16.23
CA VAL A 645 0.42 12.50 -16.39
C VAL A 645 1.13 11.18 -16.57
N LEU A 646 2.07 11.13 -17.52
CA LEU A 646 2.86 9.95 -17.81
C LEU A 646 3.85 9.61 -16.70
N ARG A 647 4.31 10.64 -15.99
CA ARG A 647 5.12 10.51 -14.78
C ARG A 647 4.31 10.58 -13.50
N GLY A 648 2.99 10.80 -13.62
CA GLY A 648 2.01 11.01 -12.55
C GLY A 648 2.62 11.50 -11.24
N ASN A 649 2.83 12.80 -11.11
CA ASN A 649 3.47 13.35 -9.93
C ASN A 649 2.59 13.22 -8.66
N ARG A 650 2.63 12.03 -8.05
CA ARG A 650 3.00 11.74 -6.66
C ARG A 650 3.56 10.31 -6.57
N LYS A 651 4.88 10.21 -6.47
CA LYS A 651 5.64 8.97 -6.33
C LYS A 651 5.41 8.21 -5.00
N PRO A 652 5.90 6.95 -4.85
CA PRO A 652 5.99 6.23 -3.59
C PRO A 652 6.91 6.90 -2.54
N PRO A 653 6.83 6.50 -1.26
CA PRO A 653 7.69 7.04 -0.18
C PRO A 653 9.18 6.76 -0.47
N GLY A 654 10.02 7.80 -0.40
CA GLY A 654 11.48 7.69 -0.55
C GLY A 654 12.06 8.15 -1.89
N SER A 655 11.24 8.53 -2.86
CA SER A 655 11.71 9.23 -4.05
C SER A 655 11.45 10.74 -3.95
N TYR A 656 12.45 11.57 -4.24
CA TYR A 656 12.24 13.02 -4.39
C TYR A 656 11.40 13.30 -5.65
N THR A 657 10.36 14.15 -5.54
CA THR A 657 9.72 14.76 -6.72
C THR A 657 9.52 16.25 -6.58
N ARG A 658 9.93 16.96 -7.63
CA ARG A 658 9.70 18.39 -7.88
C ARG A 658 8.23 18.73 -7.66
N VAL A 659 8.03 19.76 -6.85
CA VAL A 659 6.75 20.40 -6.59
C VAL A 659 6.37 21.22 -7.83
N PHE A 660 5.24 20.91 -8.46
CA PHE A 660 4.56 21.89 -9.31
C PHE A 660 3.79 22.84 -8.40
N TYR A 661 3.82 24.13 -8.75
CA TYR A 661 3.24 25.17 -7.91
C TYR A 661 1.73 24.99 -7.72
N SER A 662 1.23 25.54 -6.62
CA SER A 662 -0.21 25.62 -6.32
C SER A 662 -0.95 26.28 -7.49
N GLY A 663 -1.92 25.57 -8.09
CA GLY A 663 -2.67 26.01 -9.26
C GLY A 663 -2.34 25.28 -10.58
N ASP A 664 -1.33 24.41 -10.58
CA ASP A 664 -0.97 23.63 -11.78
C ASP A 664 -2.05 22.58 -12.13
N ALA A 665 -2.60 22.66 -13.35
CA ALA A 665 -3.70 21.81 -13.84
C ALA A 665 -3.38 20.30 -13.82
N ARG A 666 -2.08 19.92 -13.79
CA ARG A 666 -1.63 18.52 -13.67
C ARG A 666 -1.89 17.92 -12.28
N ASN A 667 -2.09 18.75 -11.24
CA ASN A 667 -2.47 18.29 -9.90
C ASN A 667 -3.90 17.72 -9.82
N MET A 668 -4.69 17.74 -10.91
CA MET A 668 -6.06 17.18 -10.98
C MET A 668 -6.16 15.73 -11.47
N LEU A 669 -5.03 15.06 -11.73
CA LEU A 669 -5.00 13.68 -12.25
C LEU A 669 -4.62 12.67 -11.15
N PRO A 670 -5.49 11.70 -10.81
CA PRO A 670 -5.23 10.77 -9.72
C PRO A 670 -4.38 9.56 -10.18
N ASN A 671 -3.27 9.32 -9.46
CA ASN A 671 -2.56 8.03 -9.38
C ASN A 671 -1.88 7.48 -10.66
N TYR A 672 -0.79 8.06 -11.16
CA TYR A 672 0.03 7.42 -12.22
C TYR A 672 1.50 7.24 -11.82
N ASN A 673 1.76 6.18 -11.05
CA ASN A 673 3.09 5.91 -10.48
C ASN A 673 3.79 4.76 -11.23
N ASP A 674 3.44 4.52 -12.48
CA ASP A 674 3.97 3.38 -13.24
C ASP A 674 5.14 3.80 -14.12
N PRO A 675 6.39 3.42 -13.76
CA PRO A 675 7.57 3.78 -14.53
C PRO A 675 7.62 3.16 -15.93
N ARG A 676 6.83 2.10 -16.22
CA ARG A 676 6.73 1.48 -17.56
C ARG A 676 6.27 2.51 -18.60
N ILE A 677 5.41 3.43 -18.18
CA ILE A 677 4.88 4.50 -19.04
C ILE A 677 6.02 5.32 -19.67
N LEU A 678 7.12 5.59 -18.95
CA LEU A 678 8.27 6.32 -19.47
C LEU A 678 8.95 5.63 -20.67
N LEU A 679 8.95 4.30 -20.67
CA LEU A 679 9.65 3.49 -21.66
C LEU A 679 8.80 3.27 -22.91
N VAL A 680 7.48 3.24 -22.72
CA VAL A 680 6.50 3.06 -23.80
C VAL A 680 6.17 4.40 -24.49
N CYS A 681 6.24 5.51 -23.76
CA CYS A 681 6.06 6.87 -24.29
C CYS A 681 7.38 7.48 -24.79
N ARG A 682 8.01 6.82 -25.78
CA ARG A 682 9.26 7.28 -26.40
C ARG A 682 9.13 8.74 -26.88
N ASP A 683 10.22 9.49 -26.78
CA ASP A 683 10.38 10.85 -27.32
C ASP A 683 10.52 10.86 -28.86
N PHE A 684 9.72 10.05 -29.55
CA PHE A 684 9.73 9.73 -30.98
C PHE A 684 10.62 10.57 -31.94
N PRO A 685 11.82 10.07 -32.28
CA PRO A 685 12.53 10.48 -33.48
C PRO A 685 13.10 9.25 -34.23
N SER A 686 12.22 8.57 -34.95
CA SER A 686 12.48 7.52 -35.97
C SER A 686 11.18 7.46 -36.80
N PRO A 687 11.17 7.20 -38.13
CA PRO A 687 10.44 8.03 -39.10
C PRO A 687 8.92 8.14 -38.96
N LEU A 688 8.27 7.41 -38.06
CA LEU A 688 6.99 7.65 -37.36
C LEU A 688 6.40 6.26 -37.08
N LEU A 689 6.88 5.52 -36.07
CA LEU A 689 6.33 4.17 -35.78
C LEU A 689 4.80 4.22 -35.56
N SER A 690 4.14 3.09 -35.80
CA SER A 690 2.71 2.92 -35.51
C SER A 690 2.40 3.28 -34.06
N ILE A 691 1.39 4.14 -33.85
CA ILE A 691 0.88 4.50 -32.54
C ILE A 691 0.26 3.25 -31.91
N ILE A 692 0.59 3.02 -30.64
CA ILE A 692 0.19 1.83 -29.89
C ILE A 692 -1.22 2.08 -29.32
N ASP A 693 -2.13 1.13 -29.50
CA ASP A 693 -3.51 1.19 -28.98
C ASP A 693 -3.59 0.56 -27.58
N PHE A 694 -3.86 1.37 -26.55
CA PHE A 694 -3.94 0.94 -25.15
C PHE A 694 -5.37 0.59 -24.66
N PHE A 695 -6.41 0.63 -25.49
CA PHE A 695 -7.79 0.51 -24.99
C PHE A 695 -8.17 -0.91 -24.53
N GLY A 696 -8.42 -1.07 -23.22
CA GLY A 696 -9.03 -2.26 -22.63
C GLY A 696 -8.06 -3.39 -22.27
N ARG A 697 -6.74 -3.17 -22.39
CA ARG A 697 -5.65 -4.12 -22.06
C ARG A 697 -4.33 -3.40 -21.72
N SER A 698 -4.42 -2.28 -20.99
CA SER A 698 -3.27 -1.41 -20.77
C SER A 698 -2.13 -2.07 -20.00
N GLU A 699 -2.42 -2.93 -19.03
CA GLU A 699 -1.39 -3.57 -18.20
C GLU A 699 -0.58 -4.60 -18.99
N GLU A 700 -1.24 -5.48 -19.74
CA GLU A 700 -0.57 -6.49 -20.57
C GLU A 700 0.30 -5.83 -21.64
N LEU A 701 -0.18 -4.74 -22.23
CA LEU A 701 0.54 -4.01 -23.27
C LEU A 701 1.73 -3.21 -22.70
N LEU A 702 1.60 -2.66 -21.49
CA LEU A 702 2.71 -1.99 -20.80
C LEU A 702 3.82 -2.98 -20.44
N ASP A 703 3.50 -4.19 -19.99
CA ASP A 703 4.48 -5.25 -19.74
C ASP A 703 5.19 -5.68 -21.03
N GLU A 704 4.43 -5.98 -22.08
CA GLU A 704 4.97 -6.39 -23.38
C GLU A 704 5.95 -5.35 -23.93
N LYS A 705 5.57 -4.06 -23.92
CA LYS A 705 6.39 -2.99 -24.48
C LYS A 705 7.60 -2.63 -23.61
N THR A 706 7.50 -2.85 -22.30
CA THR A 706 8.62 -2.68 -21.38
C THR A 706 9.65 -3.78 -21.56
N GLU A 707 9.21 -5.03 -21.72
CA GLU A 707 10.06 -6.17 -22.05
C GLU A 707 10.80 -5.95 -23.38
N GLU A 708 10.06 -5.55 -24.42
CA GLU A 708 10.64 -5.21 -25.74
C GLU A 708 11.73 -4.13 -25.62
N PHE A 709 11.48 -3.09 -24.83
CA PHE A 709 12.45 -2.02 -24.58
C PHE A 709 13.71 -2.54 -23.86
N CYS A 710 13.55 -3.23 -22.73
CA CYS A 710 14.68 -3.70 -21.93
C CYS A 710 15.55 -4.68 -22.73
N ASN A 711 14.94 -5.62 -23.45
CA ASN A 711 15.65 -6.58 -24.30
C ASN A 711 16.43 -5.95 -25.45
N ARG A 712 16.00 -4.78 -25.92
CA ARG A 712 16.65 -4.07 -27.01
C ARG A 712 17.75 -3.12 -26.53
N GLU A 713 17.50 -2.41 -25.43
CA GLU A 713 18.30 -1.26 -25.03
C GLU A 713 19.33 -1.56 -23.93
N VAL A 714 19.13 -2.64 -23.17
CA VAL A 714 20.04 -3.09 -22.09
C VAL A 714 21.02 -4.10 -22.65
N CYS A 715 22.31 -3.95 -22.34
CA CYS A 715 23.35 -4.85 -22.82
C CYS A 715 24.33 -5.23 -21.71
N LEU A 716 24.46 -6.53 -21.43
CA LEU A 716 25.49 -7.08 -20.55
C LEU A 716 26.61 -7.69 -21.40
N ASN A 717 27.83 -7.15 -21.27
CA ASN A 717 29.02 -7.65 -21.96
C ASN A 717 30.10 -8.06 -20.95
N LEU A 718 30.11 -9.35 -20.61
CA LEU A 718 31.06 -9.94 -19.68
C LEU A 718 32.49 -10.07 -20.23
N ALA A 719 32.71 -9.86 -21.53
CA ALA A 719 34.06 -9.96 -22.11
C ALA A 719 34.91 -8.70 -21.83
N ILE A 720 34.24 -7.57 -21.60
CA ILE A 720 34.86 -6.28 -21.28
C ILE A 720 34.37 -5.74 -19.94
N ASP A 721 33.70 -6.57 -19.14
CA ASP A 721 33.22 -6.23 -17.81
C ASP A 721 32.28 -4.99 -17.80
N GLU A 722 31.35 -4.89 -18.76
CA GLU A 722 30.45 -3.73 -18.88
C GLU A 722 28.96 -4.12 -18.90
N LEU A 723 28.14 -3.30 -18.23
CA LEU A 723 26.68 -3.30 -18.31
C LEU A 723 26.21 -1.93 -18.81
N ILE A 724 25.72 -1.90 -20.04
CA ILE A 724 25.23 -0.68 -20.69
C ILE A 724 23.74 -0.54 -20.42
N LEU A 725 23.38 0.56 -19.76
CA LEU A 725 22.00 0.94 -19.46
C LEU A 725 21.60 2.23 -20.19
N PRO A 726 20.35 2.33 -20.66
CA PRO A 726 19.78 3.60 -21.09
C PRO A 726 19.81 4.66 -19.98
N LYS A 727 20.22 5.88 -20.30
CA LYS A 727 20.29 7.00 -19.35
C LYS A 727 18.95 7.38 -18.71
N VAL A 728 17.79 6.88 -19.18
CA VAL A 728 16.46 7.04 -18.54
C VAL A 728 16.50 6.43 -17.16
N PHE A 729 17.17 5.28 -17.00
CA PHE A 729 17.32 4.59 -15.73
C PHE A 729 18.22 5.35 -14.75
N GLN A 730 19.15 6.17 -15.24
CA GLN A 730 19.95 7.07 -14.39
C GLN A 730 19.18 8.35 -14.07
N THR A 731 18.64 8.99 -15.10
CA THR A 731 17.96 10.29 -15.04
C THR A 731 16.71 10.21 -14.15
N TYR A 732 16.01 9.08 -14.21
CA TYR A 732 14.80 8.82 -13.45
C TYR A 732 14.96 7.58 -12.57
N MET A 733 16.16 7.35 -12.04
CA MET A 733 16.51 6.20 -11.19
C MET A 733 15.42 5.91 -10.16
N TYR A 734 15.01 6.93 -9.41
CA TYR A 734 13.98 6.85 -8.37
C TYR A 734 12.57 6.46 -8.84
N ASP A 735 12.31 6.44 -10.15
CA ASP A 735 11.05 5.96 -10.72
C ASP A 735 11.10 4.43 -10.86
N PHE A 736 12.30 3.87 -11.09
CA PHE A 736 12.56 2.44 -11.25
C PHE A 736 13.08 1.77 -9.96
N GLY A 737 13.69 2.53 -9.05
CA GLY A 737 14.26 2.04 -7.78
C GLY A 737 15.08 3.09 -7.02
N ASN A 738 15.26 2.91 -5.70
CA ASN A 738 15.91 3.91 -4.85
C ASN A 738 17.45 3.91 -4.93
N ASN A 739 18.04 2.90 -5.56
CA ASN A 739 19.47 2.76 -5.82
C ASN A 739 19.71 1.88 -7.05
N GLU A 740 20.95 1.83 -7.53
CA GLU A 740 21.31 1.08 -8.74
C GLU A 740 20.92 -0.39 -8.68
N GLU A 741 21.03 -1.05 -7.52
CA GLU A 741 20.62 -2.45 -7.38
C GLU A 741 19.12 -2.65 -7.57
N GLN A 742 18.29 -1.74 -7.03
CA GLN A 742 16.85 -1.79 -7.23
C GLN A 742 16.46 -1.51 -8.67
N VAL A 743 17.16 -0.58 -9.32
CA VAL A 743 16.96 -0.31 -10.76
C VAL A 743 17.35 -1.51 -11.60
N LEU A 744 18.47 -2.18 -11.30
CA LEU A 744 18.87 -3.43 -11.97
C LEU A 744 17.84 -4.54 -11.75
N ARG A 745 17.34 -4.71 -10.53
CA ARG A 745 16.27 -5.69 -10.22
C ARG A 745 14.96 -5.36 -10.94
N TRP A 746 14.65 -4.08 -11.15
CA TRP A 746 13.50 -3.66 -11.94
C TRP A 746 13.70 -3.99 -13.43
N ILE A 747 14.86 -3.63 -13.99
CA ILE A 747 15.22 -3.90 -15.39
C ILE A 747 15.18 -5.41 -15.68
N TRP A 748 15.72 -6.24 -14.79
CA TRP A 748 15.78 -7.69 -14.97
C TRP A 748 14.43 -8.41 -14.86
N LYS A 749 13.34 -7.73 -14.45
CA LYS A 749 11.98 -8.26 -14.63
C LYS A 749 11.58 -8.33 -16.10
N TYR A 750 12.16 -7.44 -16.90
CA TYR A 750 11.81 -7.19 -18.29
C TYR A 750 12.97 -7.46 -19.26
N PHE A 751 14.19 -7.69 -18.78
CA PHE A 751 15.36 -8.07 -19.60
C PHE A 751 15.47 -9.59 -19.77
N THR A 752 14.44 -10.20 -20.35
CA THR A 752 14.28 -11.67 -20.49
C THR A 752 15.26 -12.31 -21.49
N ALA A 753 15.89 -11.55 -22.38
CA ALA A 753 16.87 -12.03 -23.35
C ALA A 753 18.23 -12.39 -22.71
N CYS A 754 18.51 -11.88 -21.51
CA CYS A 754 19.73 -12.17 -20.78
C CYS A 754 19.62 -13.52 -20.06
N LYS A 755 20.59 -14.41 -20.28
CA LYS A 755 20.64 -15.72 -19.60
C LYS A 755 21.24 -15.66 -18.20
N ASN A 756 21.95 -14.59 -17.87
CA ASN A 756 22.56 -14.41 -16.56
C ASN A 756 21.51 -13.96 -15.55
N SER A 757 21.54 -14.59 -14.38
CA SER A 757 20.64 -14.22 -13.29
C SER A 757 20.97 -12.83 -12.76
N ILE A 758 19.96 -12.11 -12.29
CA ILE A 758 20.15 -10.79 -11.68
C ILE A 758 21.11 -10.86 -10.48
N GLU A 759 21.13 -11.96 -9.73
CA GLU A 759 22.04 -12.13 -8.60
C GLU A 759 23.50 -12.29 -9.04
N GLU A 760 23.77 -12.99 -10.15
CA GLU A 760 25.11 -13.05 -10.74
C GLU A 760 25.58 -11.65 -11.15
N VAL A 761 24.71 -10.89 -11.83
CA VAL A 761 25.05 -9.57 -12.33
C VAL A 761 25.30 -8.58 -11.17
N ILE A 762 24.43 -8.57 -10.16
CA ILE A 762 24.63 -7.76 -8.94
C ILE A 762 25.91 -8.17 -8.22
N HIS A 763 26.20 -9.46 -8.14
CA HIS A 763 27.45 -9.94 -7.53
C HIS A 763 28.67 -9.43 -8.29
N LEU A 764 28.65 -9.50 -9.63
CA LEU A 764 29.71 -9.00 -10.48
C LEU A 764 29.91 -7.49 -10.33
N VAL A 765 28.82 -6.71 -10.31
CA VAL A 765 28.86 -5.26 -10.08
C VAL A 765 29.40 -4.92 -8.69
N ARG A 766 28.92 -5.58 -7.62
CA ARG A 766 29.41 -5.38 -6.24
C ARG A 766 30.89 -5.72 -6.07
N LYS A 767 31.39 -6.70 -6.82
CA LYS A 767 32.80 -7.09 -6.84
C LYS A 767 33.66 -6.24 -7.79
N GLN A 768 33.08 -5.21 -8.41
CA GLN A 768 33.72 -4.36 -9.42
C GLN A 768 34.29 -5.17 -10.60
N LYS A 769 33.66 -6.30 -10.90
CA LYS A 769 33.95 -7.15 -12.06
C LYS A 769 33.08 -6.82 -13.26
N VAL A 770 32.06 -5.97 -13.09
CA VAL A 770 31.25 -5.39 -14.16
C VAL A 770 30.95 -3.94 -13.81
N TYR A 771 31.16 -3.01 -14.73
CA TYR A 771 30.92 -1.57 -14.58
C TYR A 771 29.64 -1.14 -15.29
N ILE A 772 28.82 -0.32 -14.63
CA ILE A 772 27.60 0.23 -15.23
C ILE A 772 27.96 1.47 -16.05
N LEU A 773 27.59 1.46 -17.33
CA LEU A 773 27.72 2.60 -18.24
C LEU A 773 26.34 3.07 -18.68
N TYR A 774 26.03 4.33 -18.42
CA TYR A 774 24.79 4.94 -18.89
C TYR A 774 25.02 5.64 -20.23
N ARG A 775 24.32 5.19 -21.28
CA ARG A 775 24.38 5.82 -22.61
C ARG A 775 23.10 6.60 -22.91
N ASP A 776 23.26 7.76 -23.53
CA ASP A 776 22.15 8.40 -24.23
C ASP A 776 21.67 7.43 -25.34
N TRP A 777 20.36 7.30 -25.51
CA TRP A 777 19.78 6.49 -26.59
C TRP A 777 19.01 7.41 -27.52
N ASP A 778 19.19 7.19 -28.82
CA ASP A 778 18.56 7.97 -29.90
C ASP A 778 17.02 7.82 -29.90
#